data_AF-A0AAD7BDA1-F1
#
_entry.id   AF-A0AAD7BDA1-F1
#
_cell.length_a   1.000
_cell.length_b   1.000
_cell.length_c   1.000
_cell.angle_alpha   90.00
_cell.angle_beta   90.00
_cell.angle_gamma   90.00
#
_symmetry.space_group_name_H-M   'P 1'
#
loop_
_entity.id
_entity.type
_entity.pdbx_description
1 polymer ?
#
loop_
_entity_poly.entity_id
_entity_poly.type
_entity_poly.pdbx_seq_one_letter_code
_entity_poly.pdbx_strand_id
1 'polypeptide(L)'
;MSTKKTQSLLPNSHQLASATFLGPNAENADKLQQILQGIVKQHAETRANGGNVINSDTKASATFKDTMKLTDTHIQTITQLFNQYPVPFSSSRQTGRMNPEASLPAFTGFLMSIMSNQNNATSPMTELIEQEVGQDLCEMLGYETKKDEEGGAWGHIASDHTVANLESLWAARNLKFYPLGLHAAITRGQKPLEFIANNFKIVTLNDPTPRLFSSLEPWELLNLPQSVILNIPEQLRTEHGMEALTKTYEFTTESQYFIASSAHSSWAKAGALAGLGSNNLAQVPVDINARLDIHELQQRLQACLDARQPVYGVIATIGSEDNGAVDSLEHILALRDEFAAKGLNFVVHADAARGGYFASTNRRAGSGGAPNGKAAGAQSSSVAMRQVTVNQLDALRRADSITVDPQLAGTIPYPCSAVCYRDAGMKDILSWSQADLRGEVEFGITGSRSAAPALAAYLHHRVLPLDQNGHGALLSEVSWTARRLAAHLATMSDEKTDFVVVPFNALEDDSHKDIIRQGILGKSTDDIINGKDQRSFDVLRTVGSDLNINAFVCNFRVNGKLNDDVEEANILNRRIAERIIGARGADGKQTSELIVGGAEFGQREYGECLRNFQRRAGLETDSRQDLFVLRNIVTSPFRTDVKNLADEFQAIVQDEVKQAIIRNTVQPQVHEFIIQGSEDLYLSYRPRFHDENGRRQIILQVKMQDSKRQAEYKKARDANTGEVFRFATANKITLDGILTGGTFDGTISGPGISSQSSTKISIVNILKDRPLHSRFRDTSYPTSYTPFYLYGTADNANIEHILTRAPNAQITADGVRLDVQPALSAQQLQSGVIARILRPEAAMQPFDRNRDVQGKNQDAVFRRDETFQVEIFTDARAVDAKGPRLAEGGTRIARGTIRMRGMVFVDGERVNEGGTVHAEARAREEVGKIREAVKAALAKVKV
;
A
#
# COMPACT_ATOMS: atom_id res chain seq x y z
N MET A 1 -43.65 27.38 20.38
CA MET A 1 -42.50 27.12 19.51
C MET A 1 -41.27 27.77 20.13
N SER A 2 -40.46 27.00 20.86
CA SER A 2 -39.19 27.48 21.44
C SER A 2 -38.07 27.00 20.52
N THR A 3 -37.37 27.96 19.90
CA THR A 3 -36.12 27.73 19.16
C THR A 3 -35.07 27.21 20.14
N LYS A 4 -34.95 25.89 20.26
CA LYS A 4 -33.77 25.26 20.87
C LYS A 4 -32.56 25.69 20.03
N LYS A 5 -31.73 26.56 20.60
CA LYS A 5 -30.37 26.84 20.10
C LYS A 5 -29.66 25.49 19.95
N THR A 6 -29.26 25.15 18.74
CA THR A 6 -28.30 24.06 18.46
C THR A 6 -26.99 24.43 19.16
N GLN A 7 -26.76 23.93 20.37
CA GLN A 7 -25.44 24.01 21.00
C GLN A 7 -24.48 23.17 20.16
N SER A 8 -23.33 23.74 19.77
CA SER A 8 -22.29 22.99 19.07
C SER A 8 -21.84 21.79 19.92
N LEU A 9 -21.78 20.60 19.34
CA LEU A 9 -21.32 19.37 20.01
C LEU A 9 -19.79 19.36 20.29
N LEU A 10 -19.03 20.25 19.67
CA LEU A 10 -17.56 20.22 19.62
C LEU A 10 -16.79 20.63 20.88
N PRO A 11 -17.28 21.52 21.77
CA PRO A 11 -16.65 21.74 23.07
C PRO A 11 -16.66 20.49 23.95
N ASN A 12 -17.69 19.65 23.81
CA ASN A 12 -17.84 18.41 24.59
C ASN A 12 -17.01 17.25 24.00
N SER A 13 -16.77 17.19 22.69
CA SER A 13 -15.97 16.12 22.06
C SER A 13 -14.50 16.15 22.46
N HIS A 14 -13.89 17.34 22.56
CA HIS A 14 -12.49 17.44 23.02
C HIS A 14 -12.36 17.03 24.50
N GLN A 15 -13.30 17.45 25.35
CA GLN A 15 -13.33 17.02 26.76
C GLN A 15 -13.52 15.50 26.89
N LEU A 16 -14.38 14.92 26.05
CA LEU A 16 -14.58 13.47 25.95
C LEU A 16 -13.29 12.74 25.55
N ALA A 17 -12.59 13.21 24.52
CA ALA A 17 -11.27 12.68 24.14
C ALA A 17 -10.28 12.78 25.32
N SER A 18 -10.15 13.94 25.94
CA SER A 18 -9.23 14.16 27.06
C SER A 18 -9.49 13.27 28.27
N ALA A 19 -10.72 12.76 28.46
CA ALA A 19 -11.07 11.86 29.56
C ALA A 19 -10.92 10.36 29.22
N THR A 20 -10.76 10.00 27.94
CA THR A 20 -10.89 8.61 27.47
C THR A 20 -9.58 7.98 26.99
N PHE A 21 -8.49 8.75 26.92
CA PHE A 21 -7.16 8.27 26.52
C PHE A 21 -6.14 8.50 27.63
N LEU A 22 -4.99 7.81 27.58
CA LEU A 22 -3.90 8.07 28.52
C LEU A 22 -3.32 9.47 28.27
N GLY A 23 -3.26 9.85 26.99
CA GLY A 23 -2.93 11.19 26.51
C GLY A 23 -1.50 11.27 25.95
N PRO A 24 -1.21 12.28 25.10
CA PRO A 24 0.08 12.41 24.44
C PRO A 24 1.28 12.44 25.39
N ASN A 25 1.10 12.99 26.61
CA ASN A 25 2.12 13.07 27.65
C ASN A 25 1.77 12.24 28.90
N ALA A 26 0.85 11.28 28.74
CA ALA A 26 0.31 10.48 29.83
C ALA A 26 -0.34 11.31 30.95
N GLU A 27 -1.10 12.34 30.56
CA GLU A 27 -1.81 13.25 31.45
C GLU A 27 -2.76 12.52 32.42
N ASN A 28 -3.28 11.34 32.04
CA ASN A 28 -4.19 10.52 32.85
C ASN A 28 -3.51 9.29 33.49
N ALA A 29 -2.19 9.30 33.67
CA ALA A 29 -1.44 8.15 34.21
C ALA A 29 -1.85 7.78 35.65
N ASP A 30 -2.16 8.76 36.48
CA ASP A 30 -2.66 8.58 37.84
C ASP A 30 -3.99 7.81 37.85
N LYS A 31 -4.89 8.15 36.93
CA LYS A 31 -6.17 7.47 36.79
C LYS A 31 -5.99 6.01 36.36
N LEU A 32 -5.10 5.76 35.41
CA LEU A 32 -4.78 4.41 34.98
C LEU A 32 -4.20 3.57 36.15
N GLN A 33 -3.27 4.13 36.92
CA GLN A 33 -2.72 3.46 38.11
C GLN A 33 -3.81 3.09 39.11
N GLN A 34 -4.75 4.00 39.38
CA GLN A 34 -5.89 3.74 40.27
C GLN A 34 -6.77 2.59 39.76
N ILE A 35 -7.08 2.58 38.47
CA ILE A 35 -7.89 1.52 37.84
C ILE A 35 -7.20 0.16 37.98
N LEU A 36 -5.91 0.08 37.64
CA LEU A 36 -5.13 -1.17 37.70
C LEU A 36 -5.02 -1.71 39.13
N GLN A 37 -4.76 -0.84 40.12
CA GLN A 37 -4.74 -1.23 41.53
C GLN A 37 -6.10 -1.78 41.99
N GLY A 38 -7.20 -1.16 41.56
CA GLY A 38 -8.56 -1.62 41.85
C GLY A 38 -8.85 -3.01 41.29
N ILE A 39 -8.49 -3.26 40.02
CA ILE A 39 -8.68 -4.55 39.36
C ILE A 39 -7.88 -5.65 40.05
N VAL A 40 -6.60 -5.39 40.35
CA VAL A 40 -5.74 -6.35 41.06
C VAL A 40 -6.30 -6.68 42.44
N LYS A 41 -6.77 -5.68 43.19
CA LYS A 41 -7.37 -5.87 44.51
C LYS A 41 -8.64 -6.74 44.42
N GLN A 42 -9.57 -6.41 43.54
CA GLN A 42 -10.84 -7.14 43.41
C GLN A 42 -10.61 -8.60 42.96
N HIS A 43 -9.67 -8.82 42.03
CA HIS A 43 -9.31 -10.17 41.58
C HIS A 43 -8.66 -11.00 42.69
N ALA A 44 -7.82 -10.37 43.52
CA ALA A 44 -7.21 -11.02 44.68
C ALA A 44 -8.25 -11.41 45.74
N GLU A 45 -9.20 -10.52 46.04
CA GLU A 45 -10.32 -10.78 46.96
C GLU A 45 -11.17 -11.97 46.48
N THR A 46 -11.45 -12.06 45.18
CA THR A 46 -12.22 -13.16 44.59
C THR A 46 -11.50 -14.52 44.74
N ARG A 47 -10.16 -14.55 44.69
CA ARG A 47 -9.36 -15.78 44.81
C ARG A 47 -9.05 -16.20 46.25
N ALA A 48 -9.34 -15.35 47.25
CA ALA A 48 -8.89 -15.54 48.63
C ALA A 48 -9.50 -16.78 49.33
N ASN A 49 -10.55 -17.40 48.78
CA ASN A 49 -11.30 -18.49 49.41
C ASN A 49 -10.65 -19.89 49.27
N GLY A 50 -9.53 -20.04 48.54
CA GLY A 50 -8.92 -21.34 48.20
C GLY A 50 -7.79 -21.85 49.13
N GLY A 51 -7.45 -21.13 50.20
CA GLY A 51 -6.28 -21.42 51.03
C GLY A 51 -4.94 -20.99 50.40
N ASN A 52 -3.94 -20.69 51.24
CA ASN A 52 -2.66 -20.13 50.79
C ASN A 52 -1.67 -21.22 50.36
N VAL A 53 -1.77 -21.68 49.11
CA VAL A 53 -0.79 -22.62 48.50
C VAL A 53 0.61 -22.00 48.41
N ILE A 54 0.70 -20.70 48.14
CA ILE A 54 1.96 -19.92 48.17
C ILE A 54 2.02 -19.16 49.50
N ASN A 55 2.66 -19.77 50.51
CA ASN A 55 2.75 -19.25 51.87
C ASN A 55 4.01 -18.38 52.11
N SER A 56 4.15 -17.85 53.32
CA SER A 56 5.28 -16.99 53.71
C SER A 56 6.63 -17.68 53.60
N ASP A 57 6.73 -18.98 53.92
CA ASP A 57 7.97 -19.75 53.82
C ASP A 57 8.41 -19.92 52.37
N THR A 58 7.45 -20.21 51.47
CA THR A 58 7.68 -20.28 50.03
C THR A 58 8.23 -18.96 49.51
N LYS A 59 7.61 -17.83 49.89
CA LYS A 59 8.06 -16.48 49.52
C LYS A 59 9.43 -16.11 50.12
N ALA A 60 9.79 -16.69 51.26
CA ALA A 60 11.07 -16.46 51.92
C ALA A 60 12.22 -17.27 51.29
N SER A 61 11.91 -18.35 50.55
CA SER A 61 12.90 -19.22 49.90
C SER A 61 13.81 -18.47 48.90
N ALA A 62 15.04 -18.96 48.74
CA ALA A 62 15.99 -18.40 47.77
C ALA A 62 15.45 -18.50 46.34
N THR A 63 14.92 -19.67 45.95
CA THR A 63 14.37 -19.90 44.60
C THR A 63 13.24 -18.92 44.26
N PHE A 64 12.33 -18.64 45.19
CA PHE A 64 11.26 -17.67 44.95
C PHE A 64 11.81 -16.26 44.73
N LYS A 65 12.71 -15.81 45.61
CA LYS A 65 13.33 -14.47 45.53
C LYS A 65 14.14 -14.30 44.24
N ASP A 66 14.92 -15.30 43.87
CA ASP A 66 15.73 -15.29 42.65
C ASP A 66 14.84 -15.27 41.39
N THR A 67 13.76 -16.06 41.38
CA THR A 67 12.78 -16.07 40.28
C THR A 67 12.04 -14.73 40.14
N MET A 68 11.62 -14.12 41.26
CA MET A 68 10.98 -12.80 41.25
C MET A 68 11.95 -11.72 40.75
N LYS A 69 13.20 -11.73 41.24
CA LYS A 69 14.25 -10.80 40.78
C LYS A 69 14.52 -10.94 39.28
N LEU A 70 14.57 -12.18 38.79
CA LEU A 70 14.74 -12.46 37.36
C LEU A 70 13.56 -11.89 36.56
N THR A 71 12.32 -12.12 37.03
CA THR A 71 11.10 -11.57 36.42
C THR A 71 11.14 -10.06 36.35
N ASP A 72 11.48 -9.37 37.45
CA ASP A 72 11.60 -7.91 37.50
C ASP A 72 12.66 -7.39 36.52
N THR A 73 13.80 -8.09 36.43
CA THR A 73 14.90 -7.73 35.50
C THR A 73 14.44 -7.81 34.05
N HIS A 74 13.71 -8.86 33.66
CA HIS A 74 13.15 -8.99 32.32
C HIS A 74 12.10 -7.91 32.02
N ILE A 75 11.17 -7.64 32.95
CA ILE A 75 10.16 -6.60 32.79
C ILE A 75 10.82 -5.23 32.61
N GLN A 76 11.80 -4.89 33.45
CA GLN A 76 12.53 -3.63 33.35
C GLN A 76 13.26 -3.50 32.02
N THR A 77 13.92 -4.57 31.56
CA THR A 77 14.65 -4.57 30.28
C THR A 77 13.70 -4.34 29.10
N ILE A 78 12.58 -5.08 29.04
CA ILE A 78 11.60 -4.93 27.97
C ILE A 78 10.96 -3.53 28.02
N THR A 79 10.64 -3.02 29.20
CA THR A 79 10.11 -1.66 29.38
C THR A 79 11.08 -0.59 28.88
N GLN A 80 12.37 -0.72 29.19
CA GLN A 80 13.39 0.18 28.68
C GLN A 80 13.49 0.14 27.16
N LEU A 81 13.39 -1.04 26.54
CA LEU A 81 13.40 -1.18 25.09
C LEU A 81 12.19 -0.53 24.43
N PHE A 82 10.98 -0.72 24.97
CA PHE A 82 9.78 -0.03 24.47
C PHE A 82 9.92 1.50 24.56
N ASN A 83 10.50 2.00 25.65
CA ASN A 83 10.72 3.44 25.86
C ASN A 83 11.87 4.01 25.01
N GLN A 84 12.86 3.19 24.65
CA GLN A 84 13.96 3.57 23.77
C GLN A 84 13.53 3.58 22.30
N TYR A 85 12.64 2.66 21.91
CA TYR A 85 12.16 2.51 20.53
C TYR A 85 10.64 2.67 20.44
N PRO A 86 10.05 3.78 20.91
CA PRO A 86 8.60 3.95 20.89
C PRO A 86 8.11 4.12 19.46
N VAL A 87 6.88 3.67 19.23
CA VAL A 87 6.06 4.13 18.10
C VAL A 87 5.10 5.17 18.67
N PRO A 88 5.13 6.44 18.22
CA PRO A 88 4.45 7.54 18.90
C PRO A 88 2.95 7.61 18.52
N PHE A 89 2.20 6.55 18.77
CA PHE A 89 0.75 6.49 18.48
C PHE A 89 -0.06 7.50 19.31
N SER A 90 0.42 7.89 20.50
CA SER A 90 -0.21 8.89 21.37
C SER A 90 0.05 10.33 20.92
N SER A 91 1.04 10.57 20.04
CA SER A 91 1.37 11.92 19.61
C SER A 91 0.30 12.48 18.68
N SER A 92 -0.22 13.67 18.98
CA SER A 92 -1.11 14.42 18.07
C SER A 92 -0.42 14.88 16.78
N ARG A 93 0.91 14.73 16.70
CA ARG A 93 1.75 15.03 15.53
C ARG A 93 1.98 13.81 14.63
N GLN A 94 1.55 12.61 15.07
CA GLN A 94 1.59 11.41 14.26
C GLN A 94 0.46 11.43 13.23
N THR A 95 0.82 11.54 11.95
CA THR A 95 -0.11 11.51 10.80
C THR A 95 0.30 10.53 9.69
N GLY A 96 1.10 9.51 9.98
CA GLY A 96 1.66 8.59 8.99
C GLY A 96 1.28 7.11 9.17
N ARG A 97 0.57 6.75 10.25
CA ARG A 97 0.13 5.37 10.52
C ARG A 97 -1.36 5.34 10.86
N MET A 98 -1.98 4.19 10.64
CA MET A 98 -3.42 4.00 10.82
C MET A 98 -3.86 3.76 12.26
N ASN A 99 -2.93 3.52 13.16
CA ASN A 99 -3.25 3.05 14.50
C ASN A 99 -3.35 4.25 15.44
N PRO A 100 -4.51 4.51 16.06
CA PRO A 100 -4.63 5.49 17.12
C PRO A 100 -4.04 4.95 18.43
N GLU A 101 -3.92 5.83 19.42
CA GLU A 101 -3.81 5.42 20.82
C GLU A 101 -5.05 4.62 21.23
N ALA A 102 -4.86 3.53 21.99
CA ALA A 102 -5.98 2.79 22.53
C ALA A 102 -6.69 3.61 23.62
N SER A 103 -8.02 3.60 23.62
CA SER A 103 -8.77 4.21 24.71
C SER A 103 -8.52 3.49 26.05
N LEU A 104 -8.50 4.25 27.16
CA LEU A 104 -8.41 3.73 28.52
C LEU A 104 -9.45 2.64 28.85
N PRO A 105 -10.74 2.76 28.49
CA PRO A 105 -11.71 1.69 28.72
C PRO A 105 -11.38 0.41 27.95
N ALA A 106 -10.94 0.51 26.68
CA ALA A 106 -10.54 -0.66 25.91
C ALA A 106 -9.30 -1.33 26.50
N PHE A 107 -8.27 -0.55 26.83
CA PHE A 107 -7.05 -1.04 27.46
C PHE A 107 -7.34 -1.76 28.78
N THR A 108 -8.23 -1.19 29.59
CA THR A 108 -8.66 -1.75 30.86
C THR A 108 -9.41 -3.07 30.69
N GLY A 109 -10.35 -3.15 29.74
CA GLY A 109 -11.08 -4.38 29.44
C GLY A 109 -10.16 -5.50 28.98
N PHE A 110 -9.15 -5.16 28.16
CA PHE A 110 -8.15 -6.10 27.72
C PHE A 110 -7.37 -6.71 28.91
N LEU A 111 -6.87 -5.87 29.82
CA LEU A 111 -6.12 -6.32 31.00
C LEU A 111 -6.96 -7.14 31.98
N MET A 112 -8.21 -6.72 32.22
CA MET A 112 -9.15 -7.48 33.05
C MET A 112 -9.33 -8.90 32.51
N SER A 113 -9.45 -9.03 31.18
CA SER A 113 -9.62 -10.34 30.54
C SER A 113 -8.37 -11.21 30.70
N ILE A 114 -7.17 -10.69 30.46
CA ILE A 114 -5.91 -11.46 30.61
C ILE A 114 -5.78 -12.08 32.02
N MET A 115 -6.21 -11.37 33.07
CA MET A 115 -6.14 -11.88 34.45
C MET A 115 -7.03 -13.11 34.70
N SER A 116 -8.08 -13.27 33.90
CA SER A 116 -9.00 -14.42 33.94
C SER A 116 -8.72 -15.46 32.85
N ASN A 117 -8.04 -15.07 31.77
CA ASN A 117 -7.64 -15.89 30.62
C ASN A 117 -8.79 -16.73 30.04
N GLN A 118 -9.96 -16.11 29.89
CA GLN A 118 -11.16 -16.79 29.37
C GLN A 118 -11.08 -17.00 27.86
N ASN A 119 -11.56 -18.18 27.41
CA ASN A 119 -11.67 -18.57 26.01
C ASN A 119 -13.12 -18.41 25.55
N ASN A 120 -13.38 -17.52 24.61
CA ASN A 120 -14.74 -17.24 24.11
C ASN A 120 -15.40 -18.42 23.42
N ALA A 121 -14.64 -19.44 23.00
CA ALA A 121 -15.23 -20.67 22.48
C ALA A 121 -15.94 -21.52 23.55
N THR A 122 -15.63 -21.32 24.85
CA THR A 122 -16.10 -22.21 25.94
C THR A 122 -16.51 -21.46 27.21
N SER A 123 -16.54 -20.12 27.20
CA SER A 123 -16.78 -19.29 28.38
C SER A 123 -18.10 -18.51 28.23
N PRO A 124 -19.19 -18.92 28.89
CA PRO A 124 -20.53 -18.36 28.65
C PRO A 124 -20.63 -16.85 28.87
N MET A 125 -19.94 -16.31 29.89
CA MET A 125 -20.02 -14.88 30.21
C MET A 125 -19.37 -14.02 29.12
N THR A 126 -18.17 -14.38 28.66
CA THR A 126 -17.45 -13.58 27.67
C THR A 126 -17.92 -13.83 26.24
N GLU A 127 -18.55 -14.97 25.99
CA GLU A 127 -19.33 -15.22 24.77
C GLU A 127 -20.50 -14.23 24.67
N LEU A 128 -21.31 -14.09 25.73
CA LEU A 128 -22.41 -13.10 25.76
C LEU A 128 -21.88 -11.67 25.54
N ILE A 129 -20.71 -11.34 26.10
CA ILE A 129 -20.06 -10.05 25.85
C ILE A 129 -19.70 -9.87 24.38
N GLU A 130 -19.15 -10.90 23.73
CA GLU A 130 -18.84 -10.85 22.30
C GLU A 130 -20.10 -10.70 21.44
N GLN A 131 -21.19 -11.39 21.81
CA GLN A 131 -22.49 -11.25 21.15
C GLN A 131 -23.03 -9.82 21.27
N GLU A 132 -22.97 -9.21 22.46
CA GLU A 132 -23.33 -7.80 22.68
C GLU A 132 -22.49 -6.85 21.82
N VAL A 133 -21.17 -7.08 21.74
CA VAL A 133 -20.29 -6.30 20.85
C VAL A 133 -20.69 -6.47 19.38
N GLY A 134 -21.02 -7.68 18.96
CA GLY A 134 -21.54 -7.98 17.63
C GLY A 134 -22.83 -7.20 17.32
N GLN A 135 -23.74 -7.12 18.28
CA GLN A 135 -24.98 -6.34 18.16
C GLN A 135 -24.70 -4.83 18.13
N ASP A 136 -23.84 -4.31 19.01
CA ASP A 136 -23.44 -2.89 19.01
C ASP A 136 -22.85 -2.48 17.64
N LEU A 137 -22.00 -3.34 17.04
CA LEU A 137 -21.45 -3.12 15.70
C LEU A 137 -22.54 -3.17 14.61
N CYS A 138 -23.44 -4.15 14.65
CA CYS A 138 -24.55 -4.25 13.70
C CYS A 138 -25.47 -3.02 13.74
N GLU A 139 -25.81 -2.54 14.95
CA GLU A 139 -26.60 -1.32 15.15
C GLU A 139 -25.89 -0.08 14.59
N MET A 140 -24.59 0.06 14.86
CA MET A 140 -23.78 1.16 14.32
C MET A 140 -23.76 1.15 12.78
N LEU A 141 -23.65 -0.03 12.17
CA LEU A 141 -23.68 -0.20 10.71
C LEU A 141 -25.09 -0.05 10.12
N GLY A 142 -26.11 -0.01 10.98
CA GLY A 142 -27.50 0.26 10.64
C GLY A 142 -28.31 -0.98 10.25
N TYR A 143 -27.80 -2.16 10.58
CA TYR A 143 -28.57 -3.39 10.46
C TYR A 143 -29.66 -3.46 11.52
N GLU A 144 -30.70 -4.24 11.22
CA GLU A 144 -31.79 -4.49 12.14
C GLU A 144 -31.37 -5.58 13.14
N THR A 145 -31.15 -5.17 14.38
CA THR A 145 -30.87 -6.09 15.48
C THR A 145 -32.18 -6.52 16.14
N LYS A 146 -32.27 -7.80 16.48
CA LYS A 146 -33.36 -8.36 17.27
C LYS A 146 -32.73 -9.02 18.49
N LYS A 147 -32.64 -8.29 19.60
CA LYS A 147 -31.95 -8.77 20.82
C LYS A 147 -32.59 -10.03 21.42
N ASP A 148 -33.82 -10.36 21.01
CA ASP A 148 -34.63 -11.43 21.61
C ASP A 148 -35.30 -12.41 20.59
N GLU A 149 -34.97 -12.38 19.29
CA GLU A 149 -35.59 -13.28 18.28
C GLU A 149 -34.57 -13.86 17.28
N GLU A 150 -34.82 -15.09 16.80
CA GLU A 150 -34.10 -15.68 15.65
C GLU A 150 -34.35 -14.88 14.36
N GLY A 151 -33.31 -14.68 13.55
CA GLY A 151 -33.39 -14.02 12.23
C GLY A 151 -33.05 -12.53 12.15
N GLY A 152 -32.37 -11.96 13.16
CA GLY A 152 -31.79 -10.61 13.10
C GLY A 152 -30.37 -10.57 12.49
N ALA A 153 -29.75 -9.39 12.47
CA ALA A 153 -28.34 -9.25 12.14
C ALA A 153 -27.41 -9.82 13.21
N TRP A 154 -26.22 -10.24 12.80
CA TRP A 154 -25.26 -10.86 13.71
C TRP A 154 -23.82 -10.52 13.31
N GLY A 155 -22.97 -10.31 14.30
CA GLY A 155 -21.54 -10.10 14.09
C GLY A 155 -20.72 -10.71 15.20
N HIS A 156 -19.43 -10.90 14.93
CA HIS A 156 -18.47 -11.41 15.92
C HIS A 156 -17.07 -10.86 15.67
N ILE A 157 -16.18 -11.08 16.64
CA ILE A 157 -14.79 -10.65 16.55
C ILE A 157 -13.97 -11.70 15.80
N ALA A 158 -13.14 -11.22 14.88
CA ALA A 158 -12.10 -11.96 14.18
C ALA A 158 -10.71 -11.53 14.67
N SER A 159 -9.70 -12.36 14.41
CA SER A 159 -8.32 -12.07 14.81
C SER A 159 -7.70 -10.88 14.08
N ASP A 160 -8.08 -10.68 12.82
CA ASP A 160 -7.65 -9.56 11.98
C ASP A 160 -8.59 -9.40 10.78
N HIS A 161 -8.45 -8.29 10.04
CA HIS A 161 -9.27 -7.98 8.88
C HIS A 161 -9.12 -8.99 7.73
N THR A 162 -7.97 -9.68 7.63
CA THR A 162 -7.77 -10.69 6.58
C THR A 162 -8.66 -11.89 6.87
N VAL A 163 -8.77 -12.30 8.14
CA VAL A 163 -9.68 -13.36 8.57
C VAL A 163 -11.14 -12.94 8.38
N ALA A 164 -11.52 -11.71 8.76
CA ALA A 164 -12.88 -11.20 8.53
C ALA A 164 -13.27 -11.18 7.03
N ASN A 165 -12.37 -10.67 6.17
CA ASN A 165 -12.60 -10.69 4.72
C ASN A 165 -12.69 -12.12 4.17
N LEU A 166 -11.85 -13.04 4.66
CA LEU A 166 -11.90 -14.45 4.29
C LEU A 166 -13.21 -15.12 4.72
N GLU A 167 -13.73 -14.84 5.91
CA GLU A 167 -15.03 -15.34 6.38
C GLU A 167 -16.17 -14.84 5.50
N SER A 168 -16.17 -13.56 5.12
CA SER A 168 -17.19 -13.01 4.22
C SER A 168 -17.19 -13.68 2.83
N LEU A 169 -15.99 -13.93 2.30
CA LEU A 169 -15.80 -14.60 1.01
C LEU A 169 -16.21 -16.07 1.10
N TRP A 170 -15.85 -16.74 2.20
CA TRP A 170 -16.26 -18.11 2.48
C TRP A 170 -17.78 -18.24 2.57
N ALA A 171 -18.44 -17.32 3.26
CA ALA A 171 -19.90 -17.26 3.36
C ALA A 171 -20.54 -17.06 1.98
N ALA A 172 -20.05 -16.09 1.20
CA ALA A 172 -20.54 -15.83 -0.15
C ALA A 172 -20.37 -17.04 -1.10
N ARG A 173 -19.22 -17.71 -1.03
CA ARG A 173 -18.91 -18.91 -1.80
C ARG A 173 -19.86 -20.06 -1.44
N ASN A 174 -20.00 -20.36 -0.16
CA ASN A 174 -20.86 -21.45 0.30
C ASN A 174 -22.34 -21.15 0.00
N LEU A 175 -22.81 -19.91 0.22
CA LEU A 175 -24.15 -19.45 -0.12
C LEU A 175 -24.46 -19.65 -1.60
N LYS A 176 -23.52 -19.32 -2.50
CA LYS A 176 -23.70 -19.46 -3.95
C LYS A 176 -23.92 -20.91 -4.39
N PHE A 177 -23.21 -21.87 -3.78
CA PHE A 177 -23.29 -23.28 -4.16
C PHE A 177 -24.26 -24.11 -3.32
N TYR A 178 -24.78 -23.58 -2.21
CA TYR A 178 -25.73 -24.28 -1.35
C TYR A 178 -26.95 -24.81 -2.14
N PRO A 179 -27.62 -24.03 -3.01
CA PRO A 179 -28.75 -24.54 -3.79
C PRO A 179 -28.38 -25.68 -4.74
N LEU A 180 -27.19 -25.63 -5.35
CA LEU A 180 -26.73 -26.71 -6.24
C LEU A 180 -26.44 -28.00 -5.47
N GLY A 181 -25.81 -27.89 -4.30
CA GLY A 181 -25.55 -29.04 -3.43
C GLY A 181 -26.85 -29.70 -2.97
N LEU A 182 -27.81 -28.90 -2.52
CA LEU A 182 -29.13 -29.40 -2.16
C LEU A 182 -29.86 -30.01 -3.36
N HIS A 183 -29.79 -29.38 -4.53
CA HIS A 183 -30.43 -29.87 -5.75
C HIS A 183 -29.87 -31.24 -6.15
N ALA A 184 -28.55 -31.40 -6.10
CA ALA A 184 -27.90 -32.69 -6.34
C ALA A 184 -28.34 -33.75 -5.33
N ALA A 185 -28.46 -33.40 -4.04
CA ALA A 185 -28.91 -34.30 -2.99
C ALA A 185 -30.36 -34.75 -3.16
N ILE A 186 -31.22 -33.89 -3.71
CA ILE A 186 -32.63 -34.20 -4.01
C ILE A 186 -32.77 -35.02 -5.30
N THR A 187 -31.97 -34.74 -6.33
CA THR A 187 -32.20 -35.26 -7.69
C THR A 187 -31.33 -36.46 -8.09
N ARG A 188 -30.16 -36.67 -7.49
CA ARG A 188 -29.18 -37.69 -7.95
C ARG A 188 -29.29 -39.07 -7.27
N GLY A 189 -30.44 -39.40 -6.66
CA GLY A 189 -30.76 -40.77 -6.21
C GLY A 189 -29.89 -41.33 -5.08
N GLN A 190 -29.08 -40.50 -4.41
CA GLN A 190 -28.36 -40.89 -3.20
C GLN A 190 -29.20 -40.48 -1.99
N LYS A 191 -29.85 -41.47 -1.34
CA LYS A 191 -30.61 -41.28 -0.09
C LYS A 191 -29.81 -40.39 0.88
N PRO A 192 -30.45 -39.37 1.51
CA PRO A 192 -31.82 -39.45 2.02
C PRO A 192 -32.88 -38.47 1.47
N LEU A 193 -32.60 -37.55 0.53
CA LEU A 193 -33.53 -36.42 0.22
C LEU A 193 -34.46 -36.59 -0.99
N GLU A 194 -34.41 -37.70 -1.69
CA GLU A 194 -35.21 -37.89 -2.91
C GLU A 194 -36.73 -37.72 -2.67
N PHE A 195 -37.20 -38.01 -1.46
CA PHE A 195 -38.63 -37.95 -1.12
C PHE A 195 -39.24 -36.54 -1.21
N ILE A 196 -38.42 -35.48 -1.13
CA ILE A 196 -38.88 -34.09 -1.25
C ILE A 196 -38.82 -33.54 -2.68
N ALA A 197 -38.35 -34.33 -3.65
CA ALA A 197 -38.15 -33.86 -5.03
C ALA A 197 -39.43 -33.35 -5.71
N ASN A 198 -40.59 -33.88 -5.34
CA ASN A 198 -41.87 -33.59 -6.00
C ASN A 198 -42.76 -32.60 -5.22
N ASN A 199 -42.33 -32.09 -4.06
CA ASN A 199 -43.14 -31.20 -3.22
C ASN A 199 -42.36 -29.99 -2.66
N PHE A 200 -41.03 -30.03 -2.55
CA PHE A 200 -40.25 -28.89 -2.10
C PHE A 200 -40.23 -27.79 -3.16
N LYS A 201 -40.81 -26.63 -2.83
CA LYS A 201 -40.96 -25.49 -3.74
C LYS A 201 -40.28 -24.26 -3.20
N ILE A 202 -39.72 -23.47 -4.12
CA ILE A 202 -39.06 -22.22 -3.79
C ILE A 202 -39.44 -21.13 -4.77
N VAL A 203 -39.37 -19.88 -4.31
CA VAL A 203 -39.51 -18.70 -5.17
C VAL A 203 -38.18 -18.40 -5.84
N THR A 204 -38.23 -17.96 -7.10
CA THR A 204 -37.02 -17.59 -7.86
C THR A 204 -36.89 -16.06 -7.92
N LEU A 205 -35.77 -15.57 -8.45
CA LEU A 205 -35.41 -14.15 -8.41
C LEU A 205 -36.46 -13.20 -9.00
N ASN A 206 -37.10 -13.59 -10.11
CA ASN A 206 -38.03 -12.75 -10.87
C ASN A 206 -39.45 -13.32 -10.98
N ASP A 207 -39.72 -14.43 -10.31
CA ASP A 207 -41.03 -15.06 -10.30
C ASP A 207 -41.43 -15.37 -8.85
N PRO A 208 -42.43 -14.65 -8.29
CA PRO A 208 -42.93 -14.91 -6.94
C PRO A 208 -43.71 -16.23 -6.85
N THR A 209 -44.00 -16.88 -7.97
CA THR A 209 -44.71 -18.17 -8.01
C THR A 209 -43.75 -19.29 -7.57
N PRO A 210 -44.06 -20.03 -6.48
CA PRO A 210 -43.22 -21.13 -6.05
C PRO A 210 -43.14 -22.25 -7.10
N ARG A 211 -41.93 -22.60 -7.51
CA ARG A 211 -41.64 -23.69 -8.46
C ARG A 211 -40.97 -24.86 -7.74
N LEU A 212 -41.10 -26.07 -8.30
CA LEU A 212 -40.43 -27.25 -7.77
C LEU A 212 -38.91 -27.03 -7.81
N PHE A 213 -38.26 -27.17 -6.66
CA PHE A 213 -36.83 -26.95 -6.54
C PHE A 213 -36.02 -27.90 -7.45
N SER A 214 -36.46 -29.15 -7.57
CA SER A 214 -35.90 -30.16 -8.47
C SER A 214 -35.98 -29.78 -9.96
N SER A 215 -36.92 -28.91 -10.34
CA SER A 215 -37.14 -28.47 -11.73
C SER A 215 -36.34 -27.24 -12.14
N LEU A 216 -35.55 -26.66 -11.23
CA LEU A 216 -34.76 -25.46 -11.51
C LEU A 216 -33.47 -25.81 -12.25
N GLU A 217 -33.12 -24.97 -13.22
CA GLU A 217 -31.87 -25.08 -13.97
C GLU A 217 -30.67 -24.57 -13.14
N PRO A 218 -29.43 -25.02 -13.42
CA PRO A 218 -28.25 -24.57 -12.68
C PRO A 218 -28.08 -23.05 -12.59
N TRP A 219 -28.41 -22.32 -13.66
CA TRP A 219 -28.37 -20.85 -13.67
C TRP A 219 -29.39 -20.23 -12.71
N GLU A 220 -30.58 -20.79 -12.61
CA GLU A 220 -31.62 -20.28 -11.70
C GLU A 220 -31.21 -20.54 -10.24
N LEU A 221 -30.67 -21.73 -9.96
CA LEU A 221 -30.15 -22.12 -8.64
C LEU A 221 -28.99 -21.21 -8.18
N LEU A 222 -28.09 -20.88 -9.09
CA LEU A 222 -26.94 -19.98 -8.83
C LEU A 222 -27.34 -18.51 -8.66
N ASN A 223 -28.59 -18.13 -8.94
CA ASN A 223 -29.08 -16.76 -8.89
C ASN A 223 -30.31 -16.59 -7.98
N LEU A 224 -30.59 -17.56 -7.10
CA LEU A 224 -31.64 -17.39 -6.10
C LEU A 224 -31.38 -16.17 -5.18
N PRO A 225 -32.43 -15.51 -4.67
CA PRO A 225 -32.28 -14.48 -3.65
C PRO A 225 -31.58 -15.00 -2.39
N GLN A 226 -30.73 -14.19 -1.76
CA GLN A 226 -29.98 -14.54 -0.55
C GLN A 226 -30.93 -14.97 0.56
N SER A 227 -31.98 -14.18 0.83
CA SER A 227 -33.01 -14.48 1.83
C SER A 227 -33.72 -15.80 1.58
N VAL A 228 -33.90 -16.17 0.32
CA VAL A 228 -34.51 -17.44 -0.07
C VAL A 228 -33.56 -18.60 0.26
N ILE A 229 -32.29 -18.49 -0.09
CA ILE A 229 -31.29 -19.53 0.20
C ILE A 229 -31.14 -19.72 1.72
N LEU A 230 -31.04 -18.62 2.48
CA LEU A 230 -30.90 -18.63 3.94
C LEU A 230 -32.13 -19.19 4.66
N ASN A 231 -33.32 -19.09 4.07
CA ASN A 231 -34.55 -19.63 4.64
C ASN A 231 -34.79 -21.12 4.30
N ILE A 232 -34.01 -21.72 3.39
CA ILE A 232 -34.18 -23.14 3.01
C ILE A 232 -34.12 -24.07 4.23
N PRO A 233 -33.13 -23.99 5.15
CA PRO A 233 -33.10 -24.85 6.33
C PRO A 233 -34.37 -24.81 7.17
N GLU A 234 -34.88 -23.60 7.43
CA GLU A 234 -36.09 -23.39 8.22
C GLU A 234 -37.33 -23.93 7.49
N GLN A 235 -37.40 -23.74 6.17
CA GLN A 235 -38.47 -24.30 5.35
C GLN A 235 -38.44 -25.84 5.36
N LEU A 236 -37.26 -26.46 5.24
CA LEU A 236 -37.10 -27.92 5.32
C LEU A 236 -37.48 -28.46 6.71
N ARG A 237 -37.12 -27.73 7.78
CA ARG A 237 -37.50 -28.08 9.15
C ARG A 237 -39.01 -28.04 9.35
N THR A 238 -39.66 -26.97 8.91
CA THR A 238 -41.10 -26.75 9.11
C THR A 238 -41.96 -27.62 8.19
N GLU A 239 -41.58 -27.83 6.93
CA GLU A 239 -42.37 -28.61 5.97
C GLU A 239 -42.10 -30.12 6.05
N HIS A 240 -40.90 -30.53 6.47
CA HIS A 240 -40.44 -31.92 6.36
C HIS A 240 -39.77 -32.48 7.62
N GLY A 241 -39.65 -31.70 8.70
CA GLY A 241 -39.01 -32.14 9.95
C GLY A 241 -37.52 -32.42 9.79
N MET A 242 -36.88 -31.82 8.79
CA MET A 242 -35.49 -32.07 8.44
C MET A 242 -34.53 -31.01 8.98
N GLU A 243 -33.33 -31.43 9.35
CA GLU A 243 -32.24 -30.51 9.65
C GLU A 243 -31.42 -30.16 8.40
N ALA A 244 -30.70 -29.03 8.46
CA ALA A 244 -29.87 -28.52 7.38
C ALA A 244 -28.80 -29.55 6.95
N LEU A 245 -28.55 -29.64 5.64
CA LEU A 245 -27.55 -30.55 5.09
C LEU A 245 -26.19 -29.89 4.90
N THR A 246 -25.14 -30.59 5.34
CA THR A 246 -23.74 -30.16 5.30
C THR A 246 -22.87 -30.91 4.28
N LYS A 247 -23.45 -31.51 3.23
CA LYS A 247 -22.65 -32.28 2.25
C LYS A 247 -22.26 -31.47 1.01
N THR A 248 -20.96 -31.39 0.80
CA THR A 248 -20.29 -30.78 -0.35
C THR A 248 -20.45 -31.63 -1.61
N TYR A 249 -20.77 -30.97 -2.72
CA TYR A 249 -20.66 -31.51 -4.07
C TYR A 249 -19.64 -30.66 -4.83
N GLU A 250 -18.77 -31.31 -5.62
CA GLU A 250 -17.81 -30.61 -6.46
C GLU A 250 -18.52 -29.99 -7.67
N PHE A 251 -18.46 -28.66 -7.79
CA PHE A 251 -18.96 -27.93 -8.94
C PHE A 251 -17.80 -27.17 -9.60
N THR A 252 -17.71 -27.26 -10.92
CA THR A 252 -16.61 -26.69 -11.73
C THR A 252 -16.94 -25.31 -12.32
N THR A 253 -18.01 -24.65 -11.86
CA THR A 253 -18.43 -23.38 -12.45
C THR A 253 -17.59 -22.22 -11.93
N GLU A 254 -16.77 -21.64 -12.81
CA GLU A 254 -15.92 -20.47 -12.52
C GLU A 254 -16.78 -19.20 -12.30
N SER A 255 -17.16 -18.95 -11.05
CA SER A 255 -17.92 -17.74 -10.66
C SER A 255 -16.97 -16.59 -10.33
N GLN A 256 -17.40 -15.35 -10.61
CA GLN A 256 -16.58 -14.15 -10.42
C GLN A 256 -16.88 -13.43 -9.09
N TYR A 257 -15.86 -12.82 -8.51
CA TYR A 257 -15.99 -11.85 -7.42
C TYR A 257 -15.34 -10.54 -7.85
N PHE A 258 -16.09 -9.44 -7.88
CA PHE A 258 -15.57 -8.15 -8.36
C PHE A 258 -15.11 -7.26 -7.23
N ILE A 259 -13.98 -6.59 -7.43
CA ILE A 259 -13.38 -5.67 -6.47
C ILE A 259 -12.58 -4.58 -7.18
N ALA A 260 -12.42 -3.40 -6.59
CA ALA A 260 -11.54 -2.35 -7.11
C ALA A 260 -10.10 -2.86 -7.29
N SER A 261 -9.42 -2.40 -8.35
CA SER A 261 -8.02 -2.74 -8.64
C SER A 261 -7.03 -2.24 -7.59
N SER A 262 -7.42 -1.22 -6.82
CA SER A 262 -6.66 -0.65 -5.70
C SER A 262 -7.04 -1.22 -4.33
N ALA A 263 -7.83 -2.29 -4.27
CA ALA A 263 -8.29 -2.85 -3.00
C ALA A 263 -7.16 -3.53 -2.20
N HIS A 264 -7.41 -3.69 -0.90
CA HIS A 264 -6.42 -4.21 0.03
C HIS A 264 -5.94 -5.61 -0.35
N SER A 265 -4.64 -5.85 -0.19
CA SER A 265 -3.98 -7.11 -0.58
C SER A 265 -4.51 -8.36 0.14
N SER A 266 -5.20 -8.18 1.29
CA SER A 266 -5.89 -9.26 2.01
C SER A 266 -6.88 -10.00 1.14
N TRP A 267 -7.51 -9.35 0.15
CA TRP A 267 -8.47 -10.00 -0.74
C TRP A 267 -7.82 -11.02 -1.68
N ALA A 268 -6.65 -10.69 -2.26
CA ALA A 268 -5.90 -11.64 -3.06
C ALA A 268 -5.46 -12.86 -2.22
N LYS A 269 -5.04 -12.61 -0.97
CA LYS A 269 -4.70 -13.66 -0.01
C LYS A 269 -5.92 -14.50 0.40
N ALA A 270 -7.05 -13.87 0.69
CA ALA A 270 -8.30 -14.53 1.06
C ALA A 270 -8.84 -15.37 -0.10
N GLY A 271 -8.85 -14.84 -1.32
CA GLY A 271 -9.25 -15.57 -2.52
C GLY A 271 -8.36 -16.80 -2.79
N ALA A 272 -7.05 -16.69 -2.54
CA ALA A 272 -6.14 -17.82 -2.63
C ALA A 272 -6.42 -18.89 -1.54
N LEU A 273 -6.60 -18.48 -0.29
CA LEU A 273 -6.92 -19.38 0.84
C LEU A 273 -8.29 -20.08 0.67
N ALA A 274 -9.28 -19.37 0.13
CA ALA A 274 -10.61 -19.90 -0.15
C ALA A 274 -10.66 -20.80 -1.40
N GLY A 275 -9.55 -20.94 -2.13
CA GLY A 275 -9.48 -21.77 -3.34
C GLY A 275 -10.25 -21.21 -4.53
N LEU A 276 -10.52 -19.89 -4.59
CA LEU A 276 -11.21 -19.29 -5.74
C LEU A 276 -10.34 -19.31 -7.01
N GLY A 277 -9.02 -19.29 -6.86
CA GLY A 277 -8.08 -19.12 -7.98
C GLY A 277 -7.90 -17.64 -8.35
N SER A 278 -6.70 -17.26 -8.78
CA SER A 278 -6.31 -15.86 -9.02
C SER A 278 -7.13 -15.16 -10.12
N ASN A 279 -7.78 -15.92 -11.00
CA ASN A 279 -8.55 -15.40 -12.12
C ASN A 279 -10.02 -15.11 -11.77
N ASN A 280 -10.50 -15.54 -10.60
CA ASN A 280 -11.90 -15.42 -10.19
C ASN A 280 -12.16 -14.29 -9.18
N LEU A 281 -11.09 -13.63 -8.71
CA LEU A 281 -11.17 -12.34 -8.03
C LEU A 281 -10.85 -11.24 -9.05
N ALA A 282 -11.87 -10.81 -9.79
CA ALA A 282 -11.73 -9.88 -10.90
C ALA A 282 -11.57 -8.43 -10.42
N GLN A 283 -10.40 -7.86 -10.71
CA GLN A 283 -10.11 -6.45 -10.47
C GLN A 283 -10.83 -5.56 -11.50
N VAL A 284 -11.63 -4.62 -11.00
CA VAL A 284 -12.31 -3.56 -11.75
C VAL A 284 -11.47 -2.28 -11.62
N PRO A 285 -11.18 -1.55 -12.72
CA PRO A 285 -10.48 -0.28 -12.65
C PRO A 285 -11.15 0.72 -11.69
N VAL A 286 -10.36 1.68 -11.21
CA VAL A 286 -10.86 2.79 -10.41
C VAL A 286 -11.04 4.07 -11.22
N ASP A 287 -11.98 4.90 -10.78
CA ASP A 287 -12.19 6.25 -11.29
C ASP A 287 -11.06 7.21 -10.85
N ILE A 288 -11.12 8.46 -11.29
CA ILE A 288 -10.10 9.48 -10.96
C ILE A 288 -10.02 9.85 -9.46
N ASN A 289 -10.96 9.37 -8.63
CA ASN A 289 -10.99 9.54 -7.18
C ASN A 289 -10.57 8.26 -6.45
N ALA A 290 -10.02 7.26 -7.16
CA ALA A 290 -9.66 5.95 -6.65
C ALA A 290 -10.85 5.14 -6.08
N ARG A 291 -12.06 5.37 -6.59
CA ARG A 291 -13.25 4.57 -6.28
C ARG A 291 -13.48 3.55 -7.38
N LEU A 292 -14.07 2.40 -7.06
CA LEU A 292 -14.51 1.41 -8.05
C LEU A 292 -15.31 2.08 -9.18
N ASP A 293 -14.89 1.89 -10.43
CA ASP A 293 -15.58 2.46 -11.58
C ASP A 293 -16.90 1.70 -11.84
N ILE A 294 -18.01 2.39 -11.60
CA ILE A 294 -19.37 1.85 -11.70
C ILE A 294 -19.70 1.45 -13.15
N HIS A 295 -19.20 2.18 -14.14
CA HIS A 295 -19.46 1.88 -15.55
C HIS A 295 -18.69 0.62 -15.98
N GLU A 296 -17.42 0.50 -15.60
CA GLU A 296 -16.64 -0.73 -15.82
C GLU A 296 -17.25 -1.95 -15.12
N LEU A 297 -17.74 -1.79 -13.88
CA LEU A 297 -18.45 -2.85 -13.18
C LEU A 297 -19.72 -3.26 -13.92
N GLN A 298 -20.54 -2.30 -14.36
CA GLN A 298 -21.77 -2.59 -15.10
C GLN A 298 -21.49 -3.38 -16.39
N GLN A 299 -20.45 -3.01 -17.15
CA GLN A 299 -20.05 -3.73 -18.36
C GLN A 299 -19.64 -5.18 -18.06
N ARG A 300 -18.88 -5.39 -16.98
CA ARG A 300 -18.44 -6.74 -16.58
C ARG A 300 -19.58 -7.61 -16.08
N LEU A 301 -20.51 -7.04 -15.30
CA LEU A 301 -21.73 -7.74 -14.89
C LEU A 301 -22.59 -8.11 -16.11
N GLN A 302 -22.70 -7.24 -17.10
CA GLN A 302 -23.41 -7.53 -18.35
C GLN A 302 -22.74 -8.68 -19.12
N ALA A 303 -21.40 -8.69 -19.22
CA ALA A 303 -20.68 -9.79 -19.84
C ALA A 303 -20.90 -11.13 -19.11
N CYS A 304 -20.94 -11.12 -17.76
CA CYS A 304 -21.27 -12.30 -16.98
C CYS A 304 -22.71 -12.77 -17.22
N LEU A 305 -23.68 -11.86 -17.28
CA LEU A 305 -25.07 -12.19 -17.60
C LEU A 305 -25.19 -12.84 -18.99
N ASP A 306 -24.58 -12.22 -20.01
CA ASP A 306 -24.62 -12.69 -21.40
C ASP A 306 -23.96 -14.06 -21.57
N ALA A 307 -22.86 -14.31 -20.84
CA ALA A 307 -22.13 -15.58 -20.85
C ALA A 307 -22.73 -16.63 -19.89
N ARG A 308 -23.78 -16.30 -19.12
CA ARG A 308 -24.30 -17.11 -18.01
C ARG A 308 -23.20 -17.53 -17.02
N GLN A 309 -22.25 -16.64 -16.76
CA GLN A 309 -21.23 -16.79 -15.74
C GLN A 309 -21.76 -16.25 -14.40
N PRO A 310 -21.84 -17.07 -13.33
CA PRO A 310 -22.35 -16.60 -12.05
C PRO A 310 -21.39 -15.63 -11.37
N VAL A 311 -21.93 -14.79 -10.50
CA VAL A 311 -21.17 -13.83 -9.70
C VAL A 311 -21.40 -14.16 -8.23
N TYR A 312 -20.33 -14.43 -7.48
CA TYR A 312 -20.38 -14.57 -6.03
C TYR A 312 -20.89 -13.27 -5.42
N GLY A 313 -20.15 -12.19 -5.67
CA GLY A 313 -20.40 -10.89 -5.09
C GLY A 313 -19.59 -9.76 -5.69
N VAL A 314 -19.90 -8.56 -5.22
CA VAL A 314 -19.16 -7.32 -5.46
C VAL A 314 -18.69 -6.77 -4.11
N ILE A 315 -17.45 -6.32 -4.04
CA ILE A 315 -16.84 -5.73 -2.85
C ILE A 315 -16.79 -4.22 -3.03
N ALA A 316 -17.44 -3.51 -2.11
CA ALA A 316 -17.32 -2.05 -1.99
C ALA A 316 -16.29 -1.72 -0.90
N THR A 317 -15.22 -1.03 -1.26
CA THR A 317 -14.22 -0.53 -0.31
C THR A 317 -14.72 0.76 0.34
N ILE A 318 -14.90 0.76 1.66
CA ILE A 318 -15.35 1.91 2.45
C ILE A 318 -14.16 2.41 3.28
N GLY A 319 -13.32 3.24 2.64
CA GLY A 319 -12.10 3.80 3.21
C GLY A 319 -10.85 3.01 2.82
N SER A 320 -10.39 3.21 1.58
CA SER A 320 -9.18 2.59 1.02
C SER A 320 -7.90 2.90 1.84
N GLU A 321 -6.90 2.03 1.76
CA GLU A 321 -5.68 2.08 2.59
C GLU A 321 -4.84 3.35 2.35
N ASP A 322 -4.64 3.72 1.09
CA ASP A 322 -3.65 4.77 0.76
C ASP A 322 -4.24 6.17 0.61
N ASN A 323 -5.54 6.30 0.34
CA ASN A 323 -6.19 7.57 0.06
C ASN A 323 -7.57 7.75 0.72
N GLY A 324 -8.06 6.74 1.45
CA GLY A 324 -9.30 6.84 2.21
C GLY A 324 -10.55 7.01 1.35
N ALA A 325 -10.50 6.65 0.06
CA ALA A 325 -11.63 6.68 -0.85
C ALA A 325 -12.75 5.76 -0.39
N VAL A 326 -13.99 6.17 -0.69
CA VAL A 326 -15.20 5.40 -0.41
C VAL A 326 -15.91 5.10 -1.73
N ASP A 327 -16.01 3.81 -2.05
CA ASP A 327 -16.74 3.33 -3.22
C ASP A 327 -18.22 3.72 -3.16
N SER A 328 -18.83 3.87 -4.34
CA SER A 328 -20.25 4.23 -4.44
C SER A 328 -21.16 3.03 -4.19
N LEU A 329 -21.25 2.64 -2.91
CA LEU A 329 -22.07 1.52 -2.45
C LEU A 329 -23.54 1.64 -2.88
N GLU A 330 -24.12 2.84 -2.88
CA GLU A 330 -25.49 3.06 -3.36
C GLU A 330 -25.67 2.63 -4.82
N HIS A 331 -24.71 2.94 -5.70
CA HIS A 331 -24.75 2.53 -7.10
C HIS A 331 -24.46 1.04 -7.27
N ILE A 332 -23.55 0.45 -6.49
CA ILE A 332 -23.31 -1.01 -6.51
C ILE A 332 -24.59 -1.77 -6.13
N LEU A 333 -25.30 -1.32 -5.10
CA LEU A 333 -26.58 -1.89 -4.68
C LEU A 333 -27.66 -1.69 -5.75
N ALA A 334 -27.71 -0.52 -6.39
CA ALA A 334 -28.63 -0.29 -7.51
C ALA A 334 -28.35 -1.21 -8.70
N LEU A 335 -27.07 -1.47 -9.02
CA LEU A 335 -26.69 -2.45 -10.05
C LEU A 335 -27.12 -3.86 -9.66
N ARG A 336 -26.97 -4.27 -8.38
CA ARG A 336 -27.51 -5.57 -7.93
C ARG A 336 -29.00 -5.67 -8.21
N ASP A 337 -29.77 -4.65 -7.83
CA ASP A 337 -31.22 -4.63 -8.03
C ASP A 337 -31.58 -4.64 -9.53
N GLU A 338 -30.84 -3.92 -10.38
CA GLU A 338 -31.00 -3.90 -11.85
C GLU A 338 -30.71 -5.27 -12.49
N PHE A 339 -29.56 -5.88 -12.15
CA PHE A 339 -29.16 -7.18 -12.71
C PHE A 339 -30.01 -8.32 -12.17
N ALA A 340 -30.51 -8.20 -10.93
CA ALA A 340 -31.44 -9.17 -10.38
C ALA A 340 -32.71 -9.27 -11.24
N ALA A 341 -33.27 -8.12 -11.63
CA ALA A 341 -34.42 -8.05 -12.55
C ALA A 341 -34.16 -8.71 -13.92
N LYS A 342 -32.89 -8.87 -14.32
CA LYS A 342 -32.46 -9.54 -15.56
C LYS A 342 -32.06 -11.01 -15.36
N GLY A 343 -32.06 -11.51 -14.12
CA GLY A 343 -31.76 -12.91 -13.80
C GLY A 343 -30.34 -13.18 -13.27
N LEU A 344 -29.56 -12.15 -12.93
CA LEU A 344 -28.24 -12.27 -12.31
C LEU A 344 -28.27 -11.67 -10.89
N ASN A 345 -28.02 -12.49 -9.87
CA ASN A 345 -27.96 -12.06 -8.47
C ASN A 345 -26.59 -12.34 -7.83
N PHE A 346 -26.17 -11.47 -6.93
CA PHE A 346 -24.86 -11.54 -6.26
C PHE A 346 -24.89 -10.84 -4.90
N VAL A 347 -23.99 -11.25 -3.99
CA VAL A 347 -23.86 -10.59 -2.69
C VAL A 347 -23.10 -9.28 -2.81
N VAL A 348 -23.39 -8.33 -1.93
CA VAL A 348 -22.60 -7.10 -1.76
C VAL A 348 -21.93 -7.15 -0.41
N HIS A 349 -20.61 -7.20 -0.41
CA HIS A 349 -19.80 -7.07 0.80
C HIS A 349 -19.23 -5.65 0.87
N ALA A 350 -19.31 -4.99 2.02
CA ALA A 350 -18.59 -3.74 2.24
C ALA A 350 -17.33 -4.00 3.07
N ASP A 351 -16.16 -3.82 2.47
CA ASP A 351 -14.91 -3.77 3.22
C ASP A 351 -14.81 -2.40 3.89
N ALA A 352 -15.37 -2.33 5.10
CA ALA A 352 -15.38 -1.14 5.94
C ALA A 352 -14.43 -1.30 7.12
N ALA A 353 -13.33 -2.07 6.96
CA ALA A 353 -12.34 -2.28 8.03
C ALA A 353 -11.99 -0.93 8.69
N ARG A 354 -11.61 0.05 7.88
CA ARG A 354 -11.35 1.41 8.38
C ARG A 354 -12.60 2.28 8.47
N GLY A 355 -13.49 2.24 7.47
CA GLY A 355 -14.61 3.18 7.37
C GLY A 355 -15.83 2.88 8.25
N GLY A 356 -15.95 1.66 8.78
CA GLY A 356 -17.16 1.20 9.46
C GLY A 356 -17.50 2.02 10.71
N TYR A 357 -16.50 2.35 11.53
CA TYR A 357 -16.69 3.17 12.72
C TYR A 357 -17.13 4.61 12.40
N PHE A 358 -16.85 5.13 11.20
CA PHE A 358 -17.37 6.43 10.78
C PHE A 358 -18.90 6.44 10.64
N ALA A 359 -19.56 5.29 10.52
CA ALA A 359 -21.02 5.23 10.56
C ALA A 359 -21.59 5.79 11.89
N SER A 360 -20.84 5.73 13.00
CA SER A 360 -21.22 6.33 14.28
C SER A 360 -21.46 7.85 14.19
N THR A 361 -20.83 8.55 13.24
CA THR A 361 -21.08 10.00 13.03
C THR A 361 -22.46 10.28 12.45
N ASN A 362 -23.13 9.26 11.89
CA ASN A 362 -24.46 9.38 11.31
C ASN A 362 -25.56 8.95 12.31
N ARG A 363 -25.22 8.22 13.38
CA ARG A 363 -26.19 7.69 14.34
C ARG A 363 -26.56 8.70 15.42
N ARG A 364 -27.85 8.86 15.69
CA ARG A 364 -28.37 9.80 16.70
C ARG A 364 -28.21 9.25 18.11
N ALA A 365 -27.91 10.15 19.04
CA ALA A 365 -27.82 9.85 20.46
C ALA A 365 -29.10 9.23 21.03
N GLY A 366 -28.95 8.15 21.80
CA GLY A 366 -30.07 7.50 22.48
C GLY A 366 -31.10 6.84 21.55
N SER A 367 -30.77 6.69 20.26
CA SER A 367 -31.64 5.97 19.32
C SER A 367 -31.70 4.46 19.59
N GLY A 368 -30.81 3.92 20.43
CA GLY A 368 -30.73 2.47 20.67
C GLY A 368 -30.65 1.66 19.39
N GLY A 369 -30.01 2.21 18.34
CA GLY A 369 -29.98 1.60 17.01
C GLY A 369 -31.35 1.44 16.33
N ALA A 370 -32.45 2.02 16.84
CA ALA A 370 -33.79 1.75 16.34
C ALA A 370 -33.93 2.03 14.82
N PRO A 371 -34.27 1.02 13.99
CA PRO A 371 -34.31 1.10 12.52
C PRO A 371 -35.33 2.12 11.97
N ASN A 372 -36.32 2.49 12.79
CA ASN A 372 -37.49 3.27 12.38
C ASN A 372 -37.35 4.79 12.58
N GLY A 373 -36.21 5.28 13.06
CA GLY A 373 -35.91 6.71 13.04
C GLY A 373 -35.56 7.13 11.62
N LYS A 374 -36.43 7.90 10.94
CA LYS A 374 -36.08 8.59 9.68
C LYS A 374 -34.64 9.12 9.77
N ALA A 375 -33.75 8.62 8.89
CA ALA A 375 -32.46 9.23 8.65
C ALA A 375 -32.73 10.73 8.46
N ALA A 376 -32.11 11.54 9.30
CA ALA A 376 -32.44 12.94 9.31
C ALA A 376 -31.91 13.58 8.02
N GLY A 377 -32.81 14.14 7.22
CA GLY A 377 -32.47 15.25 6.33
C GLY A 377 -32.03 16.52 7.08
N ALA A 378 -31.51 16.40 8.30
CA ALA A 378 -30.94 17.47 9.10
C ALA A 378 -29.49 17.09 9.41
N GLN A 379 -28.58 17.67 8.64
CA GLN A 379 -27.13 17.60 8.80
C GLN A 379 -26.76 17.79 10.28
N SER A 380 -25.94 16.88 10.83
CA SER A 380 -25.18 17.26 12.03
C SER A 380 -24.23 18.38 11.61
N SER A 381 -24.42 19.57 12.18
CA SER A 381 -23.58 20.75 11.97
C SER A 381 -22.15 20.58 12.50
N SER A 382 -21.79 19.42 13.06
CA SER A 382 -20.47 19.14 13.65
C SER A 382 -19.54 18.29 12.78
N VAL A 383 -20.03 17.67 11.70
CA VAL A 383 -19.25 16.68 10.94
C VAL A 383 -18.61 17.31 9.71
N ALA A 384 -17.28 17.30 9.68
CA ALA A 384 -16.42 17.62 8.54
C ALA A 384 -16.87 17.00 7.21
N MET A 385 -17.34 15.75 7.24
CA MET A 385 -17.32 14.83 6.10
C MET A 385 -18.07 15.31 4.84
N ARG A 386 -17.58 14.86 3.67
CA ARG A 386 -18.24 15.08 2.37
C ARG A 386 -19.63 14.46 2.41
N GLN A 387 -20.62 15.14 1.83
CA GLN A 387 -22.00 14.63 1.85
C GLN A 387 -22.14 13.28 1.14
N VAL A 388 -21.42 13.08 0.04
CA VAL A 388 -21.39 11.80 -0.69
C VAL A 388 -20.91 10.66 0.21
N THR A 389 -19.89 10.89 1.04
CA THR A 389 -19.36 9.90 2.00
C THR A 389 -20.38 9.56 3.07
N VAL A 390 -21.07 10.57 3.62
CA VAL A 390 -22.16 10.37 4.60
C VAL A 390 -23.24 9.45 4.03
N ASN A 391 -23.64 9.66 2.77
CA ASN A 391 -24.64 8.82 2.11
C ASN A 391 -24.16 7.37 1.94
N GLN A 392 -22.88 7.16 1.58
CA GLN A 392 -22.34 5.80 1.43
C GLN A 392 -22.24 5.07 2.78
N LEU A 393 -21.92 5.79 3.87
CA LEU A 393 -21.96 5.23 5.23
C LEU A 393 -23.40 4.83 5.64
N ASP A 394 -24.41 5.60 5.24
CA ASP A 394 -25.82 5.24 5.47
C ASP A 394 -26.29 4.06 4.61
N ALA A 395 -25.63 3.80 3.49
CA ALA A 395 -25.91 2.67 2.61
C ALA A 395 -25.38 1.33 3.13
N LEU A 396 -24.44 1.35 4.11
CA LEU A 396 -23.87 0.14 4.73
C LEU A 396 -24.95 -0.85 5.17
N ARG A 397 -26.06 -0.37 5.74
CA ARG A 397 -27.21 -1.20 6.17
C ARG A 397 -27.83 -2.12 5.10
N ARG A 398 -27.54 -1.89 3.82
CA ARG A 398 -28.06 -2.66 2.68
C ARG A 398 -27.07 -3.69 2.15
N ALA A 399 -25.81 -3.65 2.58
CA ALA A 399 -24.84 -4.70 2.27
C ALA A 399 -25.27 -6.02 2.93
N ASP A 400 -24.84 -7.15 2.38
CA ASP A 400 -25.14 -8.48 2.92
C ASP A 400 -24.17 -8.83 4.06
N SER A 401 -22.93 -8.36 3.96
CA SER A 401 -21.92 -8.45 5.01
C SER A 401 -20.99 -7.25 5.02
N ILE A 402 -20.41 -6.94 6.19
CA ILE A 402 -19.49 -5.83 6.39
C ILE A 402 -18.31 -6.29 7.24
N THR A 403 -17.09 -6.06 6.77
CA THR A 403 -15.89 -6.10 7.63
C THR A 403 -15.73 -4.76 8.32
N VAL A 404 -15.40 -4.75 9.62
CA VAL A 404 -15.11 -3.53 10.39
C VAL A 404 -13.98 -3.81 11.38
N ASP A 405 -13.02 -2.88 11.52
CA ASP A 405 -11.88 -3.02 12.44
C ASP A 405 -12.00 -2.08 13.64
N PRO A 406 -12.47 -2.59 14.79
CA PRO A 406 -12.30 -1.93 16.09
C PRO A 406 -10.87 -1.46 16.38
N GLN A 407 -9.86 -2.20 15.93
CA GLN A 407 -8.45 -1.88 16.14
C GLN A 407 -7.91 -0.70 15.31
N LEU A 408 -8.66 -0.26 14.30
CA LEU A 408 -8.30 0.89 13.46
C LEU A 408 -9.04 2.13 13.97
N ALA A 409 -10.12 2.54 13.29
CA ALA A 409 -10.86 3.73 13.65
C ALA A 409 -11.59 3.59 15.01
N GLY A 410 -11.80 2.37 15.51
CA GLY A 410 -12.47 2.10 16.79
C GLY A 410 -11.63 2.33 18.05
N THR A 411 -10.33 2.64 17.94
CA THR A 411 -9.43 2.93 19.08
C THR A 411 -9.31 1.80 20.13
N ILE A 412 -9.51 0.56 19.69
CA ILE A 412 -9.37 -0.64 20.52
C ILE A 412 -7.99 -1.28 20.26
N PRO A 413 -7.32 -1.89 21.26
CA PRO A 413 -6.03 -2.54 21.03
C PRO A 413 -6.11 -3.70 20.03
N TYR A 414 -5.00 -3.93 19.32
CA TYR A 414 -4.80 -5.17 18.56
C TYR A 414 -4.73 -6.39 19.51
N PRO A 415 -5.17 -7.58 19.06
CA PRO A 415 -5.97 -7.82 17.86
C PRO A 415 -7.46 -7.56 18.10
N CYS A 416 -8.16 -6.87 17.20
CA CYS A 416 -9.62 -6.71 17.25
C CYS A 416 -10.18 -6.27 15.88
N SER A 417 -10.64 -7.25 15.09
CA SER A 417 -11.40 -7.06 13.85
C SER A 417 -12.78 -7.70 13.99
N ALA A 418 -13.71 -7.43 13.09
CA ALA A 418 -15.04 -8.04 13.12
C ALA A 418 -15.64 -8.19 11.73
N VAL A 419 -16.54 -9.18 11.60
CA VAL A 419 -17.43 -9.33 10.45
C VAL A 419 -18.88 -9.28 10.95
N CYS A 420 -19.73 -8.55 10.25
CA CYS A 420 -21.15 -8.39 10.54
C CYS A 420 -21.97 -8.85 9.33
N TYR A 421 -22.89 -9.77 9.54
CA TYR A 421 -23.85 -10.25 8.57
C TYR A 421 -25.21 -9.57 8.79
N ARG A 422 -25.82 -9.12 7.69
CA ARG A 422 -27.16 -8.51 7.74
C ARG A 422 -28.23 -9.52 8.19
N ASP A 423 -28.03 -10.78 7.83
CA ASP A 423 -28.89 -11.91 8.18
C ASP A 423 -28.03 -12.96 8.91
N ALA A 424 -28.40 -13.29 10.15
CA ALA A 424 -27.68 -14.26 10.96
C ALA A 424 -27.55 -15.64 10.30
N GLY A 425 -28.43 -16.02 9.37
CA GLY A 425 -28.33 -17.29 8.65
C GLY A 425 -27.02 -17.44 7.86
N MET A 426 -26.35 -16.33 7.49
CA MET A 426 -25.01 -16.40 6.87
C MET A 426 -23.97 -17.04 7.78
N LYS A 427 -24.11 -16.92 9.11
CA LYS A 427 -23.21 -17.59 10.08
C LYS A 427 -23.37 -19.11 10.01
N ASP A 428 -24.58 -19.59 9.79
CA ASP A 428 -24.91 -21.02 9.79
C ASP A 428 -24.41 -21.70 8.51
N ILE A 429 -24.21 -20.93 7.43
CA ILE A 429 -23.55 -21.40 6.20
C ILE A 429 -22.05 -21.67 6.40
N LEU A 430 -21.46 -21.13 7.47
CA LEU A 430 -20.06 -21.36 7.84
C LEU A 430 -19.88 -22.54 8.80
N SER A 431 -20.95 -23.04 9.43
CA SER A 431 -20.86 -24.11 10.43
C SER A 431 -20.87 -25.50 9.77
N TRP A 432 -20.16 -26.45 10.39
CA TRP A 432 -20.01 -27.83 9.90
C TRP A 432 -20.57 -28.88 10.86
N SER A 433 -20.94 -28.50 12.09
CA SER A 433 -21.42 -29.40 13.14
C SER A 433 -22.74 -28.93 13.73
N GLN A 434 -23.50 -29.88 14.30
CA GLN A 434 -24.55 -29.56 15.26
C GLN A 434 -23.95 -28.91 16.50
N ALA A 435 -24.75 -28.11 17.20
CA ALA A 435 -24.43 -27.64 18.54
C ALA A 435 -24.06 -28.85 19.42
N ASP A 436 -22.96 -28.76 20.18
CA ASP A 436 -22.57 -29.85 21.07
C ASP A 436 -23.57 -30.00 22.24
N LEU A 437 -23.34 -30.96 23.15
CA LEU A 437 -24.21 -31.16 24.34
C LEU A 437 -24.30 -29.92 25.27
N ARG A 438 -23.49 -28.87 25.03
CA ARG A 438 -23.52 -27.58 25.74
C ARG A 438 -24.22 -26.47 24.95
N GLY A 439 -24.66 -26.73 23.71
CA GLY A 439 -25.30 -25.73 22.85
C GLY A 439 -24.30 -24.87 22.08
N GLU A 440 -23.00 -25.21 22.06
CA GLU A 440 -21.95 -24.42 21.41
C GLU A 440 -21.99 -24.63 19.89
N VAL A 441 -22.23 -23.56 19.11
CA VAL A 441 -22.16 -23.57 17.64
C VAL A 441 -20.79 -23.03 17.22
N GLU A 442 -19.96 -23.85 16.57
CA GLU A 442 -18.72 -23.36 15.96
C GLU A 442 -19.06 -22.47 14.74
N PHE A 443 -18.68 -21.20 14.83
CA PHE A 443 -18.78 -20.22 13.74
C PHE A 443 -17.44 -19.50 13.52
N GLY A 444 -17.19 -19.13 12.26
CA GLY A 444 -15.96 -18.47 11.82
C GLY A 444 -14.79 -19.45 11.60
N ILE A 445 -13.62 -18.90 11.29
CA ILE A 445 -12.41 -19.66 10.91
C ILE A 445 -11.59 -20.09 12.13
N THR A 446 -11.66 -19.32 13.21
CA THR A 446 -10.80 -19.51 14.39
C THR A 446 -11.54 -20.25 15.51
N GLY A 447 -10.88 -21.25 16.10
CA GLY A 447 -11.39 -22.05 17.23
C GLY A 447 -11.23 -21.32 18.57
N SER A 448 -10.16 -21.63 19.32
CA SER A 448 -9.88 -20.91 20.59
C SER A 448 -9.66 -19.42 20.35
N ARG A 449 -10.43 -18.58 21.05
CA ARG A 449 -10.40 -17.11 20.91
C ARG A 449 -10.29 -16.46 22.29
N SER A 450 -9.35 -15.52 22.43
CA SER A 450 -9.22 -14.75 23.68
C SER A 450 -10.46 -13.88 23.90
N ALA A 451 -10.96 -13.83 25.13
CA ALA A 451 -12.00 -12.89 25.54
C ALA A 451 -11.53 -11.42 25.58
N ALA A 452 -10.23 -11.15 25.48
CA ALA A 452 -9.66 -9.82 25.71
C ALA A 452 -10.12 -8.77 24.69
N PRO A 453 -10.15 -9.05 23.38
CA PRO A 453 -10.69 -8.13 22.38
C PRO A 453 -12.17 -7.82 22.59
N ALA A 454 -12.98 -8.83 22.94
CA ALA A 454 -14.41 -8.66 23.22
C ALA A 454 -14.66 -7.76 24.41
N LEU A 455 -13.98 -8.01 25.54
CA LEU A 455 -14.14 -7.17 26.72
C LEU A 455 -13.59 -5.75 26.52
N ALA A 456 -12.51 -5.60 25.76
CA ALA A 456 -11.97 -4.29 25.38
C ALA A 456 -12.98 -3.49 24.53
N ALA A 457 -13.54 -4.11 23.49
CA ALA A 457 -14.56 -3.49 22.66
C ALA A 457 -15.82 -3.15 23.46
N TYR A 458 -16.30 -4.08 24.28
CA TYR A 458 -17.48 -3.88 25.12
C TYR A 458 -17.33 -2.68 26.06
N LEU A 459 -16.26 -2.59 26.84
CA LEU A 459 -16.06 -1.45 27.74
C LEU A 459 -15.90 -0.14 26.95
N HIS A 460 -15.26 -0.19 25.79
CA HIS A 460 -15.19 0.97 24.91
C HIS A 460 -16.59 1.42 24.47
N HIS A 461 -17.41 0.52 23.92
CA HIS A 461 -18.76 0.83 23.43
C HIS A 461 -19.70 1.33 24.52
N ARG A 462 -19.55 0.84 25.77
CA ARG A 462 -20.36 1.32 26.91
C ARG A 462 -19.95 2.70 27.42
N VAL A 463 -18.66 3.04 27.37
CA VAL A 463 -18.16 4.36 27.79
C VAL A 463 -18.26 5.40 26.67
N LEU A 464 -18.06 4.96 25.43
CA LEU A 464 -18.14 5.72 24.19
C LEU A 464 -19.18 5.05 23.28
N PRO A 465 -20.48 5.37 23.46
CA PRO A 465 -21.54 4.86 22.60
C PRO A 465 -21.21 5.07 21.11
N LEU A 466 -21.59 4.13 20.26
CA LEU A 466 -21.33 4.16 18.82
C LEU A 466 -22.27 5.12 18.06
N ASP A 467 -22.39 6.34 18.55
CA ASP A 467 -23.24 7.41 18.02
C ASP A 467 -22.55 8.79 18.05
N GLN A 468 -23.27 9.82 17.61
CA GLN A 468 -22.81 11.21 17.53
C GLN A 468 -22.37 11.82 18.87
N ASN A 469 -22.77 11.26 20.02
CA ASN A 469 -22.39 11.76 21.34
C ASN A 469 -21.23 11.00 21.97
N GLY A 470 -20.89 9.81 21.46
CA GLY A 470 -19.76 9.01 21.91
C GLY A 470 -18.65 8.97 20.86
N HIS A 471 -18.43 7.80 20.27
CA HIS A 471 -17.34 7.56 19.32
C HIS A 471 -17.43 8.44 18.05
N GLY A 472 -18.64 8.73 17.58
CA GLY A 472 -18.85 9.62 16.43
C GLY A 472 -18.38 11.05 16.70
N ALA A 473 -18.40 11.50 17.96
CA ALA A 473 -17.85 12.79 18.36
C ALA A 473 -16.32 12.83 18.22
N LEU A 474 -15.64 11.73 18.58
CA LEU A 474 -14.18 11.59 18.42
C LEU A 474 -13.79 11.64 16.93
N LEU A 475 -14.45 10.85 16.09
CA LEU A 475 -14.17 10.82 14.65
C LEU A 475 -14.54 12.14 13.95
N SER A 476 -15.45 12.93 14.53
CA SER A 476 -15.73 14.29 14.04
C SER A 476 -14.53 15.23 14.25
N GLU A 477 -13.86 15.17 15.41
CA GLU A 477 -12.62 15.93 15.67
C GLU A 477 -11.48 15.47 14.76
N VAL A 478 -11.33 14.15 14.57
CA VAL A 478 -10.35 13.57 13.62
C VAL A 478 -10.58 14.12 12.21
N SER A 479 -11.85 14.13 11.77
CA SER A 479 -12.22 14.62 10.43
C SER A 479 -11.99 16.11 10.27
N TRP A 480 -12.18 16.88 11.34
CA TRP A 480 -11.88 18.30 11.36
C TRP A 480 -10.40 18.56 11.14
N THR A 481 -9.55 17.91 11.92
CA THR A 481 -8.09 18.01 11.81
C THR A 481 -7.60 17.61 10.42
N ALA A 482 -8.12 16.49 9.87
CA ALA A 482 -7.77 16.02 8.53
C ALA A 482 -8.07 17.05 7.43
N ARG A 483 -9.22 17.71 7.50
CA ARG A 483 -9.64 18.69 6.48
C ARG A 483 -8.84 19.97 6.55
N ARG A 484 -8.48 20.41 7.76
CA ARG A 484 -7.61 21.56 7.94
C ARG A 484 -6.21 21.30 7.41
N LEU A 485 -5.65 20.12 7.67
CA LEU A 485 -4.37 19.71 7.08
C LEU A 485 -4.45 19.67 5.55
N ALA A 486 -5.52 19.10 4.99
CA ALA A 486 -5.75 19.12 3.54
C ALA A 486 -5.87 20.55 2.97
N ALA A 487 -6.50 21.47 3.70
CA ALA A 487 -6.62 22.87 3.31
C ALA A 487 -5.25 23.58 3.23
N HIS A 488 -4.36 23.31 4.19
CA HIS A 488 -2.96 23.74 4.10
C HIS A 488 -2.27 23.15 2.88
N LEU A 489 -2.32 21.82 2.68
CA LEU A 489 -1.69 21.16 1.54
C LEU A 489 -2.17 21.72 0.19
N ALA A 490 -3.47 22.01 0.07
CA ALA A 490 -4.07 22.53 -1.16
C ALA A 490 -3.69 23.99 -1.50
N THR A 491 -3.17 24.74 -0.54
CA THR A 491 -2.93 26.19 -0.69
C THR A 491 -1.52 26.66 -0.34
N MET A 492 -0.66 25.76 0.16
CA MET A 492 0.71 26.02 0.61
C MET A 492 1.66 26.47 -0.50
N SER A 493 1.40 26.06 -1.75
CA SER A 493 2.24 26.42 -2.90
C SER A 493 1.50 27.30 -3.90
N ASP A 494 2.24 28.12 -4.64
CA ASP A 494 1.74 28.97 -5.72
C ASP A 494 2.74 29.03 -6.89
N GLU A 495 2.56 30.00 -7.80
CA GLU A 495 3.45 30.21 -8.95
C GLU A 495 4.82 30.80 -8.58
N LYS A 496 4.94 31.39 -7.38
CA LYS A 496 6.16 32.06 -6.90
C LYS A 496 7.04 31.14 -6.04
N THR A 497 6.49 30.05 -5.51
CA THR A 497 7.27 29.08 -4.75
C THR A 497 8.14 28.21 -5.66
N ASP A 498 9.34 27.83 -5.23
CA ASP A 498 10.17 26.85 -5.95
C ASP A 498 9.63 25.42 -5.87
N PHE A 499 8.68 25.18 -4.98
CA PHE A 499 8.02 23.89 -4.76
C PHE A 499 6.53 23.97 -5.12
N VAL A 500 5.95 22.82 -5.40
CA VAL A 500 4.51 22.64 -5.64
C VAL A 500 4.03 21.50 -4.76
N VAL A 501 2.88 21.66 -4.11
CA VAL A 501 2.19 20.60 -3.36
C VAL A 501 0.85 20.37 -4.03
N VAL A 502 0.61 19.16 -4.51
CA VAL A 502 -0.64 18.79 -5.19
C VAL A 502 -1.37 17.72 -4.39
N PRO A 503 -2.53 18.03 -3.79
CA PRO A 503 -3.34 17.04 -3.10
C PRO A 503 -3.97 16.07 -4.12
N PHE A 504 -4.09 14.80 -3.75
CA PHE A 504 -4.74 13.78 -4.57
C PHE A 504 -6.20 14.15 -4.86
N ASN A 505 -6.97 14.51 -3.81
CA ASN A 505 -8.31 15.05 -3.98
C ASN A 505 -8.23 16.52 -4.42
N ALA A 506 -8.71 16.81 -5.63
CA ALA A 506 -8.75 18.17 -6.15
C ALA A 506 -9.70 19.06 -5.34
N LEU A 507 -9.40 20.36 -5.32
CA LEU A 507 -10.42 21.36 -5.01
C LEU A 507 -11.44 21.37 -6.16
N GLU A 508 -12.71 21.58 -5.83
CA GLU A 508 -13.78 21.65 -6.84
C GLU A 508 -13.64 22.89 -7.74
N ASP A 509 -13.11 23.98 -7.19
CA ASP A 509 -12.88 25.25 -7.89
C ASP A 509 -11.59 25.91 -7.35
N ASP A 510 -10.80 26.54 -8.23
CA ASP A 510 -9.65 27.34 -7.85
C ASP A 510 -10.02 28.54 -6.97
N SER A 511 -11.25 29.07 -7.09
CA SER A 511 -11.79 30.12 -6.21
C SER A 511 -11.83 29.70 -4.74
N HIS A 512 -11.85 28.38 -4.45
CA HIS A 512 -11.79 27.87 -3.08
C HIS A 512 -10.45 28.15 -2.40
N LYS A 513 -9.35 28.36 -3.15
CA LYS A 513 -8.04 28.67 -2.55
C LYS A 513 -8.08 29.97 -1.74
N ASP A 514 -8.78 30.99 -2.24
CA ASP A 514 -8.91 32.27 -1.53
C ASP A 514 -9.81 32.17 -0.31
N ILE A 515 -10.91 31.42 -0.41
CA ILE A 515 -11.80 31.12 0.72
C ILE A 515 -11.01 30.38 1.81
N ILE A 516 -10.22 29.37 1.43
CA ILE A 516 -9.37 28.64 2.38
C ILE A 516 -8.40 29.59 3.08
N ARG A 517 -7.65 30.39 2.33
CA ARG A 517 -6.64 31.30 2.89
C ARG A 517 -7.22 32.34 3.84
N GLN A 518 -8.40 32.88 3.54
CA GLN A 518 -9.01 33.98 4.31
C GLN A 518 -9.93 33.50 5.43
N GLY A 519 -10.68 32.43 5.19
CA GLY A 519 -11.78 31.96 6.02
C GLY A 519 -11.49 30.67 6.81
N ILE A 520 -10.44 29.91 6.48
CA ILE A 520 -10.12 28.63 7.14
C ILE A 520 -8.73 28.66 7.81
N LEU A 521 -7.69 29.06 7.07
CA LEU A 521 -6.33 29.04 7.61
C LEU A 521 -6.19 30.03 8.78
N GLY A 522 -5.60 29.57 9.88
CA GLY A 522 -5.39 30.38 11.09
C GLY A 522 -6.65 30.75 11.89
N LYS A 523 -7.85 30.31 11.48
CA LYS A 523 -9.10 30.51 12.24
C LYS A 523 -9.27 29.43 13.32
N SER A 524 -9.95 29.75 14.42
CA SER A 524 -10.29 28.74 15.41
C SER A 524 -11.46 27.86 14.91
N THR A 525 -11.58 26.64 15.45
CA THR A 525 -12.73 25.77 15.16
C THR A 525 -14.05 26.46 15.51
N ASP A 526 -14.08 27.18 16.63
CA ASP A 526 -15.28 27.90 17.08
C ASP A 526 -15.62 29.07 16.15
N ASP A 527 -14.63 29.76 15.55
CA ASP A 527 -14.90 30.82 14.59
C ASP A 527 -15.57 30.28 13.31
N ILE A 528 -15.13 29.12 12.82
CA ILE A 528 -15.67 28.54 11.58
C ILE A 528 -17.09 27.97 11.81
N ILE A 529 -17.35 27.42 13.00
CA ILE A 529 -18.60 26.67 13.28
C ILE A 529 -19.63 27.53 14.00
N ASN A 530 -19.22 28.31 14.99
CA ASN A 530 -20.11 29.18 15.75
C ASN A 530 -20.25 30.58 15.13
N GLY A 531 -19.38 30.93 14.17
CA GLY A 531 -19.25 32.28 13.63
C GLY A 531 -19.60 32.44 12.15
N LYS A 532 -20.90 32.56 11.82
CA LYS A 532 -21.44 33.35 10.68
C LYS A 532 -20.94 33.08 9.23
N ASP A 533 -19.95 32.23 8.98
CA ASP A 533 -19.34 31.98 7.66
C ASP A 533 -19.62 30.55 7.17
N GLN A 534 -20.88 30.31 6.84
CA GLN A 534 -21.36 29.05 6.27
C GLN A 534 -20.57 28.65 5.01
N ARG A 535 -20.11 29.64 4.23
CA ARG A 535 -19.37 29.41 3.00
C ARG A 535 -18.03 28.74 3.26
N SER A 536 -17.27 29.21 4.24
CA SER A 536 -15.99 28.57 4.61
C SER A 536 -16.20 27.16 5.16
N PHE A 537 -17.27 26.94 5.93
CA PHE A 537 -17.63 25.60 6.40
C PHE A 537 -17.97 24.66 5.23
N ASP A 538 -18.81 25.09 4.29
CA ASP A 538 -19.20 24.29 3.12
C ASP A 538 -17.98 23.95 2.25
N VAL A 539 -17.06 24.90 2.04
CA VAL A 539 -15.80 24.63 1.34
C VAL A 539 -14.94 23.62 2.11
N LEU A 540 -14.78 23.77 3.43
CA LEU A 540 -14.01 22.80 4.22
C LEU A 540 -14.59 21.39 4.13
N ARG A 541 -15.91 21.25 3.89
CA ARG A 541 -16.58 19.95 3.66
C ARG A 541 -16.21 19.28 2.33
N THR A 542 -15.65 20.01 1.38
CA THR A 542 -15.24 19.48 0.07
C THR A 542 -13.71 19.31 -0.06
N VAL A 543 -12.94 19.72 0.95
CA VAL A 543 -11.47 19.62 0.94
C VAL A 543 -10.98 18.28 1.49
N GLY A 544 -10.00 17.67 0.82
CA GLY A 544 -9.31 16.46 1.26
C GLY A 544 -10.04 15.15 0.94
N SER A 545 -9.59 14.08 1.59
CA SER A 545 -10.08 12.70 1.41
C SER A 545 -11.51 12.50 1.91
N ASP A 546 -12.16 11.43 1.43
CA ASP A 546 -13.48 10.99 1.91
C ASP A 546 -13.41 10.62 3.40
N LEU A 547 -12.42 9.82 3.80
CA LEU A 547 -12.21 9.36 5.18
C LEU A 547 -10.79 9.66 5.68
N ASN A 548 -10.39 10.93 5.73
CA ASN A 548 -9.23 11.40 6.54
C ASN A 548 -7.84 10.81 6.21
N ILE A 549 -7.62 10.28 5.00
CA ILE A 549 -6.29 9.92 4.49
C ILE A 549 -5.94 10.84 3.32
N ASN A 550 -5.28 11.95 3.61
CA ASN A 550 -4.93 12.92 2.58
C ASN A 550 -3.64 12.49 1.88
N ALA A 551 -3.77 11.89 0.70
CA ALA A 551 -2.65 11.65 -0.20
C ALA A 551 -2.28 12.94 -0.97
N PHE A 552 -1.00 13.15 -1.23
CA PHE A 552 -0.48 14.30 -1.96
C PHE A 552 0.93 14.04 -2.50
N VAL A 553 1.37 14.88 -3.44
CA VAL A 553 2.72 14.82 -4.01
C VAL A 553 3.36 16.20 -4.01
N CYS A 554 4.65 16.25 -3.68
CA CYS A 554 5.49 17.43 -3.85
C CYS A 554 6.21 17.38 -5.19
N ASN A 555 6.32 18.54 -5.85
CA ASN A 555 7.13 18.74 -7.05
C ASN A 555 7.94 20.04 -6.92
N PHE A 556 8.82 20.33 -7.88
CA PHE A 556 9.75 21.45 -7.80
C PHE A 556 9.97 22.13 -9.16
N ARG A 557 10.47 23.37 -9.13
CA ARG A 557 10.81 24.16 -10.32
C ARG A 557 12.32 24.31 -10.43
N VAL A 558 12.87 24.09 -11.63
CA VAL A 558 14.26 24.38 -11.97
C VAL A 558 14.27 25.59 -12.90
N ASN A 559 14.88 26.69 -12.46
CA ASN A 559 14.91 27.96 -13.20
C ASN A 559 13.50 28.44 -13.63
N GLY A 560 12.51 28.31 -12.74
CA GLY A 560 11.11 28.67 -13.00
C GLY A 560 10.29 27.65 -13.81
N LYS A 561 10.94 26.66 -14.42
CA LYS A 561 10.24 25.57 -15.14
C LYS A 561 9.91 24.43 -14.19
N LEU A 562 8.65 24.00 -14.15
CA LEU A 562 8.21 22.85 -13.36
C LEU A 562 8.89 21.56 -13.86
N ASN A 563 9.40 20.75 -12.92
CA ASN A 563 9.90 19.42 -13.22
C ASN A 563 8.76 18.55 -13.74
N ASP A 564 9.00 17.89 -14.88
CA ASP A 564 8.07 16.94 -15.49
C ASP A 564 8.57 15.48 -15.41
N ASP A 565 9.76 15.22 -14.82
CA ASP A 565 10.31 13.87 -14.63
C ASP A 565 9.70 13.19 -13.38
N VAL A 566 8.96 12.09 -13.58
CA VAL A 566 8.28 11.33 -12.52
C VAL A 566 9.27 10.76 -11.51
N GLU A 567 10.46 10.31 -11.95
CA GLU A 567 11.43 9.70 -11.07
C GLU A 567 12.06 10.73 -10.11
N GLU A 568 12.31 11.95 -10.59
CA GLU A 568 12.83 13.02 -9.74
C GLU A 568 11.77 13.50 -8.73
N ALA A 569 10.50 13.50 -9.11
CA ALA A 569 9.41 13.69 -8.15
C ALA A 569 9.37 12.56 -7.11
N ASN A 570 9.53 11.31 -7.52
CA ASN A 570 9.60 10.17 -6.60
C ASN A 570 10.78 10.27 -5.62
N ILE A 571 11.95 10.68 -6.10
CA ILE A 571 13.14 10.88 -5.25
C ILE A 571 12.88 11.99 -4.23
N LEU A 572 12.31 13.13 -4.66
CA LEU A 572 11.96 14.23 -3.76
C LEU A 572 11.01 13.75 -2.64
N ASN A 573 9.90 13.10 -3.00
CA ASN A 573 8.90 12.68 -2.03
C ASN A 573 9.42 11.59 -1.08
N ARG A 574 10.23 10.64 -1.56
CA ARG A 574 10.89 9.65 -0.68
C ARG A 574 11.85 10.31 0.30
N ARG A 575 12.65 11.28 -0.14
CA ARG A 575 13.57 12.02 0.75
C ARG A 575 12.83 12.84 1.80
N ILE A 576 11.71 13.47 1.42
CA ILE A 576 10.80 14.13 2.38
C ILE A 576 10.28 13.11 3.39
N ALA A 577 9.77 11.97 2.93
CA ALA A 577 9.29 10.89 3.80
C ALA A 577 10.39 10.37 4.73
N GLU A 578 11.62 10.20 4.26
CA GLU A 578 12.76 9.74 5.07
C GLU A 578 13.17 10.73 6.15
N ARG A 579 13.17 12.04 5.86
CA ARG A 579 13.41 13.07 6.90
C ARG A 579 12.37 13.03 8.01
N ILE A 580 11.13 12.68 7.66
CA ILE A 580 9.98 12.72 8.55
C ILE A 580 9.82 11.39 9.33
N ILE A 581 9.96 10.24 8.66
CA ILE A 581 9.78 8.90 9.23
C ILE A 581 11.07 8.40 9.92
N GLY A 582 12.24 8.72 9.35
CA GLY A 582 13.49 8.00 9.58
C GLY A 582 14.54 8.74 10.41
N ALA A 583 14.33 10.00 10.77
CA ALA A 583 15.37 10.73 11.48
C ALA A 583 15.37 10.33 12.97
N ARG A 584 16.02 9.18 13.31
CA ARG A 584 16.44 8.86 14.67
C ARG A 584 17.90 9.31 14.84
N GLY A 585 18.18 10.03 15.92
CA GLY A 585 19.54 10.45 16.27
C GLY A 585 20.42 9.24 16.56
N ALA A 586 21.74 9.45 16.69
CA ALA A 586 22.68 8.41 17.10
C ALA A 586 22.36 7.83 18.51
N ASP A 587 21.50 8.51 19.27
CA ASP A 587 20.97 8.11 20.58
C ASP A 587 19.66 7.29 20.49
N GLY A 588 19.15 7.04 19.28
CA GLY A 588 17.91 6.29 19.02
C GLY A 588 16.62 7.11 19.19
N LYS A 589 16.72 8.39 19.60
CA LYS A 589 15.56 9.27 19.78
C LYS A 589 15.09 9.83 18.44
N GLN A 590 13.78 9.96 18.27
CA GLN A 590 13.20 10.57 17.08
C GLN A 590 13.55 12.07 17.05
N THR A 591 14.05 12.57 15.92
CA THR A 591 14.55 13.94 15.73
C THR A 591 13.54 14.86 15.04
N SER A 592 12.48 14.30 14.45
CA SER A 592 11.32 15.05 13.96
C SER A 592 10.05 14.55 14.64
N GLU A 593 9.25 15.46 15.17
CA GLU A 593 7.96 15.13 15.77
C GLU A 593 6.83 15.03 14.72
N LEU A 594 7.04 15.51 13.49
CA LEU A 594 6.11 15.33 12.38
C LEU A 594 6.29 13.93 11.80
N ILE A 595 5.19 13.22 11.55
CA ILE A 595 5.23 11.90 10.92
C ILE A 595 4.19 11.83 9.81
N VAL A 596 4.64 11.63 8.58
CA VAL A 596 3.83 11.49 7.36
C VAL A 596 4.13 10.11 6.78
N GLY A 597 3.13 9.44 6.24
CA GLY A 597 3.30 8.14 5.59
C GLY A 597 3.73 8.29 4.14
N GLY A 598 4.30 7.22 3.58
CA GLY A 598 4.50 7.07 2.14
C GLY A 598 3.67 5.92 1.58
N ALA A 599 3.32 5.99 0.31
CA ALA A 599 2.72 4.90 -0.46
C ALA A 599 3.17 5.01 -1.93
N GLU A 600 3.08 3.90 -2.67
CA GLU A 600 3.35 3.88 -4.11
C GLU A 600 2.04 3.65 -4.85
N PHE A 601 1.67 4.59 -5.72
CA PHE A 601 0.53 4.42 -6.62
C PHE A 601 1.06 3.81 -7.92
N GLY A 602 0.71 2.55 -8.15
CA GLY A 602 1.09 1.80 -9.33
C GLY A 602 0.16 2.03 -10.51
N GLN A 603 0.71 2.04 -11.73
CA GLN A 603 -0.07 2.14 -12.97
C GLN A 603 -1.02 0.96 -13.15
N ARG A 604 -0.68 -0.21 -12.61
CA ARG A 604 -1.53 -1.41 -12.67
C ARG A 604 -2.81 -1.23 -11.84
N GLU A 605 -2.68 -0.68 -10.64
CA GLU A 605 -3.77 -0.55 -9.68
C GLU A 605 -4.61 0.70 -9.95
N TYR A 606 -3.97 1.82 -10.32
CA TYR A 606 -4.65 3.11 -10.44
C TYR A 606 -4.86 3.59 -11.89
N GLY A 607 -4.12 3.09 -12.88
CA GLY A 607 -4.34 3.40 -14.30
C GLY A 607 -4.55 4.88 -14.62
N GLU A 608 -5.73 5.23 -15.13
CA GLU A 608 -6.06 6.62 -15.50
C GLU A 608 -6.16 7.57 -14.30
N CYS A 609 -6.55 7.06 -13.13
CA CYS A 609 -6.54 7.83 -11.89
C CYS A 609 -5.15 8.39 -11.58
N LEU A 610 -4.12 7.55 -11.72
CA LEU A 610 -2.73 7.96 -11.50
C LEU A 610 -2.27 8.96 -12.55
N ARG A 611 -2.58 8.72 -13.83
CA ARG A 611 -2.20 9.65 -14.92
C ARG A 611 -2.87 11.00 -14.77
N ASN A 612 -4.13 11.06 -14.33
CA ASN A 612 -4.78 12.32 -13.99
C ASN A 612 -4.03 13.06 -12.88
N PHE A 613 -3.65 12.34 -11.82
CA PHE A 613 -2.91 12.93 -10.70
C PHE A 613 -1.51 13.42 -11.11
N GLN A 614 -0.78 12.65 -11.92
CA GLN A 614 0.51 13.04 -12.52
C GLN A 614 0.38 14.33 -13.34
N ARG A 615 -0.62 14.42 -14.23
CA ARG A 615 -0.89 15.64 -15.02
C ARG A 615 -1.12 16.86 -14.13
N ARG A 616 -1.91 16.73 -13.06
CA ARG A 616 -2.17 17.81 -12.09
C ARG A 616 -0.91 18.22 -11.33
N ALA A 617 0.01 17.28 -11.09
CA ALA A 617 1.32 17.53 -10.51
C ALA A 617 2.34 18.13 -11.50
N GLY A 618 1.98 18.27 -12.78
CA GLY A 618 2.87 18.73 -13.85
C GLY A 618 3.87 17.68 -14.34
N LEU A 619 3.61 16.41 -14.07
CA LEU A 619 4.45 15.28 -14.46
C LEU A 619 3.98 14.69 -15.80
N GLU A 620 4.92 14.16 -16.58
CA GLU A 620 4.61 13.42 -17.80
C GLU A 620 3.93 12.07 -17.49
N THR A 621 3.19 11.53 -18.47
CA THR A 621 2.45 10.26 -18.34
C THR A 621 2.88 9.19 -19.34
N ASP A 622 3.82 9.53 -20.23
CA ASP A 622 4.24 8.68 -21.35
C ASP A 622 5.12 7.53 -20.87
N SER A 623 5.92 7.75 -19.83
CA SER A 623 6.78 6.75 -19.20
C SER A 623 6.02 5.59 -18.56
N ARG A 624 4.74 5.81 -18.21
CA ARG A 624 3.93 4.90 -17.37
C ARG A 624 4.69 4.47 -16.11
N GLN A 625 5.38 5.40 -15.47
CA GLN A 625 5.98 5.16 -14.17
C GLN A 625 4.97 5.29 -13.04
N ASP A 626 5.22 4.51 -11.99
CA ASP A 626 4.51 4.59 -10.72
C ASP A 626 4.92 5.86 -9.96
N LEU A 627 4.05 6.35 -9.08
CA LEU A 627 4.27 7.59 -8.33
C LEU A 627 4.33 7.29 -6.84
N PHE A 628 5.41 7.69 -6.19
CA PHE A 628 5.51 7.70 -4.75
C PHE A 628 4.79 8.93 -4.20
N VAL A 629 3.76 8.68 -3.38
CA VAL A 629 2.92 9.71 -2.78
C VAL A 629 3.16 9.79 -1.29
N LEU A 630 3.07 11.00 -0.75
CA LEU A 630 3.01 11.25 0.68
C LEU A 630 1.55 11.14 1.12
N ARG A 631 1.32 10.65 2.35
CA ARG A 631 -0.02 10.55 2.92
C ARG A 631 -0.06 11.00 4.36
N ASN A 632 -1.07 11.80 4.68
CA ASN A 632 -1.42 12.20 6.02
C ASN A 632 -2.67 11.42 6.47
N ILE A 633 -2.46 10.41 7.31
CA ILE A 633 -3.48 9.60 7.96
C ILE A 633 -3.77 10.21 9.34
N VAL A 634 -4.90 10.90 9.48
CA VAL A 634 -5.30 11.48 10.78
C VAL A 634 -6.13 10.48 11.56
N THR A 635 -5.67 10.16 12.77
CA THR A 635 -6.35 9.26 13.70
C THR A 635 -6.52 9.88 15.09
N SER A 636 -5.71 10.89 15.42
CA SER A 636 -5.73 11.53 16.73
C SER A 636 -7.01 12.37 16.91
N PRO A 637 -7.80 12.13 17.97
CA PRO A 637 -8.96 12.95 18.33
C PRO A 637 -8.56 14.21 19.11
N PHE A 638 -7.27 14.39 19.42
CA PHE A 638 -6.77 15.58 20.09
C PHE A 638 -6.68 16.75 19.12
N ARG A 639 -6.93 17.96 19.62
CA ARG A 639 -6.80 19.18 18.82
C ARG A 639 -5.32 19.45 18.55
N THR A 640 -4.94 19.33 17.27
CA THR A 640 -3.58 19.56 16.81
C THR A 640 -3.40 21.01 16.34
N ASP A 641 -2.24 21.61 16.61
CA ASP A 641 -1.84 22.87 15.97
C ASP A 641 -1.44 22.60 14.51
N VAL A 642 -2.46 22.55 13.66
CA VAL A 642 -2.32 22.24 12.23
C VAL A 642 -1.41 23.26 11.52
N LYS A 643 -1.41 24.52 11.94
CA LYS A 643 -0.57 25.55 11.30
C LYS A 643 0.91 25.26 11.54
N ASN A 644 1.29 24.96 12.78
CA ASN A 644 2.67 24.65 13.11
C ASN A 644 3.17 23.41 12.34
N LEU A 645 2.35 22.34 12.27
CA LEU A 645 2.70 21.16 11.47
C LEU A 645 2.89 21.48 9.98
N ALA A 646 2.03 22.35 9.42
CA ALA A 646 2.15 22.76 8.04
C ALA A 646 3.43 23.59 7.79
N ASP A 647 3.79 24.49 8.71
CA ASP A 647 5.00 25.32 8.63
C ASP A 647 6.27 24.44 8.72
N GLU A 648 6.31 23.48 9.66
CA GLU A 648 7.41 22.51 9.79
C GLU A 648 7.56 21.64 8.53
N PHE A 649 6.43 21.14 8.01
CA PHE A 649 6.41 20.38 6.76
C PHE A 649 6.95 21.21 5.59
N GLN A 650 6.48 22.46 5.45
CA GLN A 650 6.92 23.36 4.40
C GLN A 650 8.43 23.61 4.47
N ALA A 651 9.00 23.80 5.66
CA ALA A 651 10.45 23.98 5.84
C ALA A 651 11.24 22.76 5.34
N ILE A 652 10.77 21.54 5.65
CA ILE A 652 11.37 20.29 5.17
C ILE A 652 11.31 20.20 3.63
N VAL A 653 10.15 20.50 3.05
CA VAL A 653 9.96 20.52 1.59
C VAL A 653 10.92 21.50 0.93
N GLN A 654 11.02 22.73 1.45
CA GLN A 654 11.92 23.75 0.91
C GLN A 654 13.37 23.30 0.91
N ASP A 655 13.84 22.62 1.96
CA ASP A 655 15.21 22.11 2.04
C ASP A 655 15.50 20.98 1.07
N GLU A 656 14.58 20.02 0.92
CA GLU A 656 14.75 18.93 -0.05
C GLU A 656 14.60 19.40 -1.50
N VAL A 657 13.76 20.40 -1.74
CA VAL A 657 13.62 21.05 -3.05
C VAL A 657 14.92 21.74 -3.47
N LYS A 658 15.66 22.40 -2.55
CA LYS A 658 16.99 22.94 -2.86
C LYS A 658 17.94 21.85 -3.38
N GLN A 659 17.92 20.66 -2.77
CA GLN A 659 18.75 19.54 -3.21
C GLN A 659 18.30 18.99 -4.57
N ALA A 660 16.98 18.88 -4.79
CA ALA A 660 16.42 18.48 -6.07
C ALA A 660 16.78 19.45 -7.21
N ILE A 661 16.77 20.76 -6.94
CA ILE A 661 17.17 21.80 -7.90
C ILE A 661 18.66 21.68 -8.22
N ILE A 662 19.54 21.56 -7.22
CA ILE A 662 20.99 21.40 -7.44
C ILE A 662 21.27 20.19 -8.33
N ARG A 663 20.63 19.06 -8.03
CA ARG A 663 20.77 17.80 -8.75
C ARG A 663 20.29 17.86 -10.20
N ASN A 664 19.24 18.64 -10.47
CA ASN A 664 18.63 18.75 -11.80
C ASN A 664 19.04 20.03 -12.55
N THR A 665 20.04 20.75 -12.04
CA THR A 665 20.65 21.88 -12.75
C THR A 665 21.90 21.42 -13.47
N VAL A 666 21.95 21.63 -14.78
CA VAL A 666 23.15 21.38 -15.58
C VAL A 666 24.25 22.37 -15.17
N GLN A 667 25.39 21.84 -14.74
CA GLN A 667 26.57 22.57 -14.30
C GLN A 667 27.84 21.90 -14.85
N PRO A 668 28.89 22.67 -15.18
CA PRO A 668 30.17 22.10 -15.56
C PRO A 668 30.74 21.16 -14.48
N GLN A 669 31.13 19.94 -14.85
CA GLN A 669 31.76 18.98 -13.94
C GLN A 669 32.91 18.20 -14.59
N VAL A 670 33.63 17.42 -13.79
CA VAL A 670 34.62 16.48 -14.30
C VAL A 670 33.89 15.22 -14.76
N HIS A 671 34.04 14.87 -16.02
CA HIS A 671 33.42 13.70 -16.64
C HIS A 671 34.42 12.58 -16.77
N GLU A 672 34.00 11.34 -16.50
CA GLU A 672 34.83 10.15 -16.59
C GLU A 672 34.32 9.18 -17.66
N PHE A 673 35.24 8.58 -18.40
CA PHE A 673 34.99 7.62 -19.47
C PHE A 673 35.87 6.38 -19.27
N ILE A 674 35.36 5.21 -19.64
CA ILE A 674 36.14 3.99 -19.82
C ILE A 674 36.75 4.02 -21.22
N ILE A 675 38.06 3.77 -21.32
CA ILE A 675 38.76 3.75 -22.60
C ILE A 675 38.76 2.32 -23.16
N GLN A 676 38.32 2.16 -24.41
CA GLN A 676 38.36 0.90 -25.17
C GLN A 676 39.29 1.03 -26.38
N GLY A 677 40.00 -0.05 -26.71
CA GLY A 677 40.98 -0.09 -27.80
C GLY A 677 42.36 0.44 -27.43
N SER A 678 43.35 0.17 -28.30
CA SER A 678 44.77 0.58 -28.11
C SER A 678 45.30 1.45 -29.25
N GLU A 679 44.80 1.27 -30.48
CA GLU A 679 45.11 2.13 -31.63
C GLU A 679 43.95 3.06 -31.97
N ASP A 680 42.80 2.49 -32.35
CA ASP A 680 41.54 3.21 -32.44
C ASP A 680 40.93 3.34 -31.05
N LEU A 681 40.83 4.57 -30.55
CA LEU A 681 40.37 4.84 -29.20
C LEU A 681 38.87 5.14 -29.19
N TYR A 682 38.18 4.50 -28.25
CA TYR A 682 36.78 4.78 -27.95
C TYR A 682 36.64 5.16 -26.48
N LEU A 683 35.78 6.15 -26.20
CA LEU A 683 35.42 6.56 -24.86
C LEU A 683 33.97 6.19 -24.61
N SER A 684 33.74 5.27 -23.67
CA SER A 684 32.42 4.96 -23.13
C SER A 684 32.20 5.78 -21.86
N TYR A 685 31.25 6.70 -21.89
CA TYR A 685 30.96 7.56 -20.75
C TYR A 685 30.49 6.73 -19.55
N ARG A 686 30.74 7.21 -18.31
CA ARG A 686 30.20 6.60 -17.09
C ARG A 686 28.89 7.29 -16.68
N PRO A 687 27.72 6.80 -17.14
CA PRO A 687 26.44 7.45 -16.96
C PRO A 687 25.94 7.37 -15.51
N ARG A 688 24.93 8.18 -15.22
CA ARG A 688 24.11 8.13 -13.99
C ARG A 688 22.66 8.34 -14.37
N PHE A 689 21.77 7.43 -13.97
CA PHE A 689 20.33 7.60 -14.25
C PHE A 689 19.71 8.80 -13.56
N HIS A 690 20.26 9.17 -12.41
CA HIS A 690 19.60 10.09 -11.50
C HIS A 690 20.45 11.34 -11.22
N ASP A 691 21.33 11.76 -12.12
CA ASP A 691 22.08 13.01 -11.99
C ASP A 691 22.01 13.70 -13.35
N GLU A 692 21.38 14.87 -13.45
CA GLU A 692 21.14 15.54 -14.73
C GLU A 692 22.45 15.78 -15.50
N ASN A 693 23.55 16.00 -14.77
CA ASN A 693 24.88 16.20 -15.36
C ASN A 693 25.50 14.91 -15.93
N GLY A 694 24.96 13.74 -15.58
CA GLY A 694 25.42 12.43 -16.04
C GLY A 694 24.34 11.56 -16.72
N ARG A 695 23.13 12.09 -16.93
CA ARG A 695 21.95 11.36 -17.43
C ARG A 695 21.97 11.13 -18.94
N ARG A 696 23.11 10.75 -19.49
CA ARG A 696 23.27 10.36 -20.90
C ARG A 696 24.16 9.14 -21.02
N GLN A 697 23.85 8.25 -21.96
CA GLN A 697 24.77 7.20 -22.40
C GLN A 697 25.48 7.66 -23.68
N ILE A 698 26.80 7.85 -23.59
CA ILE A 698 27.61 8.42 -24.66
C ILE A 698 28.74 7.47 -25.05
N ILE A 699 28.93 7.27 -26.35
CA ILE A 699 30.04 6.51 -26.93
C ILE A 699 30.71 7.35 -28.01
N LEU A 700 31.99 7.66 -27.83
CA LEU A 700 32.78 8.49 -28.74
C LEU A 700 33.92 7.68 -29.36
N GLN A 701 34.17 7.86 -30.66
CA GLN A 701 35.45 7.53 -31.27
C GLN A 701 36.34 8.77 -31.21
N VAL A 702 37.57 8.61 -30.76
CA VAL A 702 38.46 9.74 -30.50
C VAL A 702 39.89 9.50 -31.00
N LYS A 703 40.64 10.59 -31.13
CA LYS A 703 42.09 10.60 -31.39
C LYS A 703 42.82 11.42 -30.34
N MET A 704 43.90 10.85 -29.81
CA MET A 704 44.83 11.56 -28.93
C MET A 704 45.77 12.41 -29.79
N GLN A 705 45.90 13.69 -29.48
CA GLN A 705 46.73 14.60 -30.28
C GLN A 705 48.21 14.51 -29.91
N ASP A 706 48.52 14.08 -28.68
CA ASP A 706 49.89 13.86 -28.24
C ASP A 706 50.33 12.42 -28.54
N SER A 707 51.13 12.26 -29.60
CA SER A 707 51.66 10.97 -30.04
C SER A 707 52.55 10.28 -28.99
N LYS A 708 53.29 11.03 -28.16
CA LYS A 708 54.11 10.43 -27.09
C LYS A 708 53.20 9.83 -26.04
N ARG A 709 52.17 10.58 -25.66
CA ARG A 709 51.20 10.12 -24.69
C ARG A 709 50.39 8.93 -25.19
N GLN A 710 50.06 8.89 -26.47
CA GLN A 710 49.40 7.74 -27.09
C GLN A 710 50.29 6.49 -27.04
N ALA A 711 51.58 6.63 -27.30
CA ALA A 711 52.54 5.53 -27.20
C ALA A 711 52.70 5.03 -25.75
N GLU A 712 52.73 5.94 -24.76
CA GLU A 712 52.73 5.59 -23.34
C GLU A 712 51.48 4.79 -22.95
N TYR A 713 50.30 5.27 -23.36
CA TYR A 713 49.03 4.59 -23.13
C TYR A 713 49.00 3.19 -23.75
N LYS A 714 49.39 3.08 -25.03
CA LYS A 714 49.43 1.80 -25.74
C LYS A 714 50.35 0.81 -25.02
N LYS A 715 51.57 1.24 -24.66
CA LYS A 715 52.51 0.41 -23.90
C LYS A 715 51.94 -0.05 -22.56
N ALA A 716 51.29 0.85 -21.81
CA ALA A 716 50.68 0.52 -20.53
C ALA A 716 49.52 -0.48 -20.69
N ARG A 717 48.69 -0.33 -21.72
CA ARG A 717 47.55 -1.21 -21.99
C ARG A 717 47.99 -2.60 -22.46
N ASP A 718 48.96 -2.67 -23.37
CA ASP A 718 49.51 -3.93 -23.86
C ASP A 718 50.14 -4.74 -22.71
N ALA A 719 50.83 -4.07 -21.78
CA ALA A 719 51.42 -4.72 -20.59
C ALA A 719 50.40 -5.17 -19.54
N ASN A 720 49.18 -4.63 -19.57
CA ASN A 720 48.13 -4.87 -18.56
C ASN A 720 46.83 -5.30 -19.25
N THR A 721 46.91 -6.36 -20.06
CA THR A 721 45.77 -6.84 -20.84
C THR A 721 44.61 -7.24 -19.91
N GLY A 722 43.44 -6.62 -20.10
CA GLY A 722 42.23 -6.89 -19.29
C GLY A 722 41.98 -5.92 -18.16
N GLU A 723 42.94 -5.06 -17.83
CA GLU A 723 42.78 -4.03 -16.82
C GLU A 723 42.00 -2.82 -17.36
N VAL A 724 41.36 -2.08 -16.45
CA VAL A 724 40.52 -0.92 -16.76
C VAL A 724 41.36 0.35 -16.82
N PHE A 725 41.22 1.09 -17.93
CA PHE A 725 41.78 2.44 -18.10
C PHE A 725 40.65 3.46 -18.21
N ARG A 726 40.85 4.61 -17.57
CA ARG A 726 39.88 5.70 -17.52
C ARG A 726 40.45 6.98 -18.10
N PHE A 727 39.58 7.76 -18.73
CA PHE A 727 39.84 9.14 -19.09
C PHE A 727 38.96 10.06 -18.25
N ALA A 728 39.53 11.10 -17.65
CA ALA A 728 38.79 12.13 -16.93
C ALA A 728 39.08 13.51 -17.53
N THR A 729 38.06 14.35 -17.71
CA THR A 729 38.26 15.72 -18.23
C THR A 729 39.11 16.54 -17.25
N ALA A 730 40.05 17.33 -17.78
CA ALA A 730 40.96 18.12 -16.95
C ALA A 730 40.26 19.28 -16.24
N ASN A 731 39.27 19.86 -16.92
CA ASN A 731 38.47 20.97 -16.42
C ASN A 731 37.00 20.56 -16.27
N LYS A 732 36.29 21.32 -15.44
CA LYS A 732 34.83 21.23 -15.37
C LYS A 732 34.22 21.73 -16.69
N ILE A 733 33.43 20.88 -17.33
CA ILE A 733 32.75 21.16 -18.61
C ILE A 733 31.37 20.49 -18.57
N THR A 734 30.43 20.88 -19.43
CA THR A 734 29.16 20.16 -19.59
C THR A 734 29.28 19.08 -20.67
N LEU A 735 28.42 18.08 -20.66
CA LEU A 735 28.38 17.07 -21.74
C LEU A 735 28.16 17.71 -23.11
N ASP A 736 27.22 18.66 -23.21
CA ASP A 736 27.01 19.40 -24.47
C ASP A 736 28.29 20.17 -24.88
N GLY A 737 29.00 20.77 -23.93
CA GLY A 737 30.28 21.44 -24.19
C GLY A 737 31.36 20.50 -24.75
N ILE A 738 31.41 19.25 -24.29
CA ILE A 738 32.30 18.20 -24.84
C ILE A 738 31.90 17.90 -26.29
N LEU A 739 30.61 17.63 -26.53
CA LEU A 739 30.11 17.19 -27.82
C LEU A 739 30.20 18.29 -28.89
N THR A 740 29.85 19.53 -28.56
CA THR A 740 29.91 20.66 -29.50
C THR A 740 31.33 21.19 -29.70
N GLY A 741 32.19 21.11 -28.67
CA GLY A 741 33.56 21.60 -28.74
C GLY A 741 34.47 20.78 -29.63
N GLY A 742 34.16 19.49 -29.84
CA GLY A 742 34.90 18.57 -30.72
C GLY A 742 36.31 18.21 -30.23
N THR A 743 36.88 18.96 -29.28
CA THR A 743 38.17 18.69 -28.64
C THR A 743 38.12 19.06 -27.16
N PHE A 744 38.81 18.29 -26.31
CA PHE A 744 38.87 18.54 -24.87
C PHE A 744 40.12 17.91 -24.25
N ASP A 745 40.57 18.51 -23.14
CA ASP A 745 41.75 18.06 -22.40
C ASP A 745 41.34 17.14 -21.24
N GLY A 746 42.21 16.19 -20.89
CA GLY A 746 41.99 15.31 -19.74
C GLY A 746 43.14 14.37 -19.43
N THR A 747 43.00 13.64 -18.36
CA THR A 747 44.04 12.74 -17.83
C THR A 747 43.62 11.28 -17.98
N ILE A 748 44.61 10.42 -18.19
CA ILE A 748 44.40 8.97 -18.28
C ILE A 748 44.90 8.35 -16.98
N SER A 749 44.11 7.44 -16.42
CA SER A 749 44.48 6.66 -15.24
C SER A 749 44.29 5.16 -15.50
N GLY A 750 45.20 4.36 -14.96
CA GLY A 750 45.22 2.90 -15.09
C GLY A 750 46.59 2.34 -14.72
N PRO A 751 46.75 1.01 -14.69
CA PRO A 751 48.04 0.39 -14.39
C PRO A 751 49.14 0.83 -15.37
N GLY A 752 50.30 1.22 -14.85
CA GLY A 752 51.48 1.55 -15.67
C GLY A 752 51.46 2.90 -16.39
N ILE A 753 50.49 3.79 -16.11
CA ILE A 753 50.43 5.16 -16.67
C ILE A 753 50.17 6.21 -15.58
N SER A 754 50.93 7.31 -15.60
CA SER A 754 50.78 8.42 -14.64
C SER A 754 49.53 9.26 -14.93
N SER A 755 48.71 9.55 -13.93
CA SER A 755 47.53 10.43 -14.08
C SER A 755 47.84 11.94 -14.01
N GLN A 756 49.11 12.33 -13.81
CA GLN A 756 49.48 13.74 -13.63
C GLN A 756 49.60 14.53 -14.95
N SER A 757 49.75 13.85 -16.08
CA SER A 757 49.92 14.48 -17.39
C SER A 757 48.59 14.53 -18.16
N SER A 758 48.14 15.75 -18.44
CA SER A 758 46.97 16.00 -19.31
C SER A 758 47.31 15.75 -20.78
N THR A 759 46.33 15.31 -21.56
CA THR A 759 46.42 15.13 -23.00
C THR A 759 45.17 15.66 -23.68
N LYS A 760 45.34 16.15 -24.91
CA LYS A 760 44.24 16.66 -25.72
C LYS A 760 43.65 15.56 -26.58
N ILE A 761 42.33 15.43 -26.51
CA ILE A 761 41.54 14.48 -27.29
C ILE A 761 40.69 15.25 -28.31
N SER A 762 40.56 14.67 -29.52
CA SER A 762 39.64 15.12 -30.56
C SER A 762 38.59 14.05 -30.86
N ILE A 763 37.32 14.46 -30.95
CA ILE A 763 36.19 13.60 -31.32
C ILE A 763 36.25 13.38 -32.84
N VAL A 764 36.36 12.11 -33.24
CA VAL A 764 36.31 11.69 -34.64
C VAL A 764 34.87 11.39 -35.06
N ASN A 765 34.13 10.70 -34.19
CA ASN A 765 32.75 10.32 -34.42
C ASN A 765 31.99 10.19 -33.09
N ILE A 766 30.73 10.60 -33.08
CA ILE A 766 29.80 10.34 -31.97
C ILE A 766 29.00 9.10 -32.37
N LEU A 767 29.25 7.96 -31.74
CA LEU A 767 28.52 6.73 -32.06
C LEU A 767 27.14 6.74 -31.42
N LYS A 768 27.05 7.16 -30.16
CA LYS A 768 25.80 7.28 -29.40
C LYS A 768 25.84 8.49 -28.48
N ASP A 769 24.73 9.21 -28.42
CA ASP A 769 24.37 10.18 -27.38
C ASP A 769 22.89 9.93 -27.04
N ARG A 770 22.63 9.18 -25.96
CA ARG A 770 21.27 8.76 -25.60
C ARG A 770 20.86 9.39 -24.28
N PRO A 771 19.76 10.15 -24.19
CA PRO A 771 19.27 10.61 -22.90
C PRO A 771 18.73 9.44 -22.08
N LEU A 772 18.99 9.46 -20.77
CA LEU A 772 18.54 8.44 -19.83
C LEU A 772 17.42 8.93 -18.90
N HIS A 773 16.73 10.02 -19.26
CA HIS A 773 15.53 10.49 -18.54
C HIS A 773 14.47 9.40 -18.46
N SER A 774 13.75 9.36 -17.35
CA SER A 774 12.71 8.36 -17.04
C SER A 774 11.75 8.09 -18.20
N ARG A 775 11.29 9.14 -18.88
CA ARG A 775 10.36 9.07 -20.03
C ARG A 775 10.88 8.35 -21.27
N PHE A 776 12.19 8.19 -21.39
CA PHE A 776 12.81 7.52 -22.53
C PHE A 776 13.20 6.07 -22.20
N ARG A 777 12.86 5.58 -21.01
CA ARG A 777 13.18 4.23 -20.55
C ARG A 777 12.07 3.24 -20.88
N ASP A 778 12.45 1.98 -20.99
CA ASP A 778 11.54 0.87 -21.24
C ASP A 778 10.75 0.50 -19.97
N THR A 779 9.49 0.09 -20.17
CA THR A 779 8.59 -0.35 -19.09
C THR A 779 8.94 -1.73 -18.53
N SER A 780 9.81 -2.49 -19.20
CA SER A 780 10.28 -3.80 -18.76
C SER A 780 11.67 -4.09 -19.31
N TYR A 781 12.47 -4.85 -18.58
CA TYR A 781 13.73 -5.40 -19.11
C TYR A 781 13.45 -6.49 -20.15
N PRO A 782 14.35 -6.72 -21.12
CA PRO A 782 14.23 -7.84 -22.05
C PRO A 782 14.24 -9.20 -21.33
N THR A 783 13.30 -10.08 -21.68
CA THR A 783 13.08 -11.38 -21.01
C THR A 783 13.82 -12.55 -21.67
N SER A 784 14.51 -12.32 -22.79
CA SER A 784 15.19 -13.37 -23.56
C SER A 784 16.64 -13.04 -23.92
N TYR A 785 17.08 -11.79 -23.73
CA TYR A 785 18.43 -11.36 -24.09
C TYR A 785 18.91 -10.18 -23.23
N THR A 786 20.18 -9.82 -23.37
CA THR A 786 20.80 -8.60 -22.83
C THR A 786 21.38 -7.80 -24.01
N PRO A 787 20.96 -6.54 -24.23
CA PRO A 787 21.32 -5.77 -25.43
C PRO A 787 22.63 -5.01 -25.28
N PHE A 788 23.49 -5.05 -26.30
CA PHE A 788 24.75 -4.30 -26.37
C PHE A 788 24.85 -3.53 -27.69
N TYR A 789 25.40 -2.32 -27.66
CA TYR A 789 25.99 -1.73 -28.86
C TYR A 789 27.29 -2.47 -29.18
N LEU A 790 27.50 -2.85 -30.43
CA LEU A 790 28.70 -3.52 -30.93
C LEU A 790 29.32 -2.64 -32.03
N TYR A 791 30.57 -2.23 -31.85
CA TYR A 791 31.28 -1.28 -32.72
C TYR A 791 32.79 -1.55 -32.74
N GLY A 792 33.53 -0.82 -33.57
CA GLY A 792 35.00 -0.94 -33.67
C GLY A 792 35.44 -1.50 -35.01
N THR A 793 36.42 -2.41 -35.00
CA THR A 793 36.91 -3.10 -36.20
C THR A 793 36.71 -4.61 -36.06
N ALA A 794 36.83 -5.36 -37.16
CA ALA A 794 36.64 -6.81 -37.13
C ALA A 794 37.62 -7.52 -36.18
N ASP A 795 38.86 -7.02 -36.10
CA ASP A 795 39.91 -7.59 -35.23
C ASP A 795 39.86 -7.05 -33.80
N ASN A 796 39.27 -5.87 -33.59
CA ASN A 796 39.18 -5.19 -32.30
C ASN A 796 37.78 -4.60 -32.09
N ALA A 797 36.77 -5.46 -31.99
CA ALA A 797 35.41 -5.06 -31.70
C ALA A 797 35.24 -4.73 -30.21
N ASN A 798 34.28 -3.87 -29.91
CA ASN A 798 33.95 -3.37 -28.59
C ASN A 798 32.44 -3.50 -28.36
N ILE A 799 32.04 -3.69 -27.11
CA ILE A 799 30.64 -3.68 -26.70
C ILE A 799 30.38 -2.74 -25.54
N GLU A 800 29.17 -2.17 -25.52
CA GLU A 800 28.63 -1.35 -24.43
C GLU A 800 27.16 -1.73 -24.20
N HIS A 801 26.80 -2.06 -22.96
CA HIS A 801 25.43 -2.45 -22.59
C HIS A 801 24.43 -1.33 -22.88
N ILE A 802 23.31 -1.61 -23.56
CA ILE A 802 22.29 -0.61 -23.85
C ILE A 802 21.43 -0.39 -22.59
N LEU A 803 21.52 0.81 -22.00
CA LEU A 803 20.81 1.13 -20.77
C LEU A 803 19.37 1.52 -21.06
N THR A 804 18.45 0.56 -20.99
CA THR A 804 17.04 0.76 -21.33
C THR A 804 16.14 1.09 -20.13
N ARG A 805 16.52 0.70 -18.91
CA ARG A 805 15.71 0.88 -17.71
C ARG A 805 16.60 1.00 -16.46
N ALA A 806 16.11 1.68 -15.42
CA ALA A 806 16.79 1.81 -14.12
C ALA A 806 16.02 1.04 -13.03
N PRO A 807 16.70 0.43 -12.03
CA PRO A 807 18.16 0.34 -11.91
C PRO A 807 18.80 -0.52 -13.03
N ASN A 808 20.11 -0.40 -13.26
CA ASN A 808 20.83 -1.25 -14.21
C ASN A 808 22.31 -1.39 -13.86
N ALA A 809 23.10 -2.06 -14.70
CA ALA A 809 24.56 -2.03 -14.64
C ALA A 809 25.13 -1.53 -15.97
N GLN A 810 26.17 -0.69 -15.90
CA GLN A 810 27.04 -0.47 -17.04
C GLN A 810 27.89 -1.72 -17.22
N ILE A 811 27.84 -2.34 -18.40
CA ILE A 811 28.68 -3.47 -18.77
C ILE A 811 29.40 -3.12 -20.07
N THR A 812 30.70 -2.97 -20.00
CA THR A 812 31.55 -2.52 -21.10
C THR A 812 32.63 -3.56 -21.34
N ALA A 813 32.89 -3.93 -22.59
CA ALA A 813 34.04 -4.78 -22.91
C ALA A 813 34.72 -4.35 -24.21
N ASP A 814 36.03 -4.60 -24.31
CA ASP A 814 36.80 -4.34 -25.51
C ASP A 814 37.51 -5.61 -26.01
N GLY A 815 38.04 -5.55 -27.23
CA GLY A 815 38.74 -6.68 -27.86
C GLY A 815 37.88 -7.95 -27.90
N VAL A 816 36.57 -7.81 -28.13
CA VAL A 816 35.67 -8.96 -28.20
C VAL A 816 35.87 -9.70 -29.52
N ARG A 817 35.95 -11.03 -29.45
CA ARG A 817 36.10 -11.87 -30.64
C ARG A 817 34.72 -12.29 -31.13
N LEU A 818 34.44 -11.99 -32.39
CA LEU A 818 33.20 -12.32 -33.07
C LEU A 818 33.40 -13.59 -33.90
N ASP A 819 32.54 -14.58 -33.70
CA ASP A 819 32.39 -15.73 -34.59
C ASP A 819 30.92 -15.82 -35.00
N VAL A 820 30.55 -14.99 -35.98
CA VAL A 820 29.19 -14.79 -36.44
C VAL A 820 29.08 -15.01 -37.94
N GLN A 821 27.93 -15.50 -38.39
CA GLN A 821 27.64 -15.78 -39.79
C GLN A 821 26.37 -15.04 -40.24
N PRO A 822 26.43 -14.26 -41.35
CA PRO A 822 27.64 -13.83 -42.06
C PRO A 822 28.56 -12.93 -41.20
N ALA A 823 29.83 -12.83 -41.60
CA ALA A 823 30.78 -11.90 -40.97
C ALA A 823 30.35 -10.44 -41.16
N LEU A 824 30.59 -9.60 -40.14
CA LEU A 824 30.21 -8.19 -40.18
C LEU A 824 31.20 -7.37 -41.03
N SER A 825 30.68 -6.46 -41.84
CA SER A 825 31.48 -5.50 -42.61
C SER A 825 32.07 -4.40 -41.73
N ALA A 826 33.17 -3.79 -42.19
CA ALA A 826 33.78 -2.64 -41.51
C ALA A 826 32.79 -1.47 -41.34
N GLN A 827 31.94 -1.23 -42.35
CA GLN A 827 30.92 -0.17 -42.28
C GLN A 827 29.89 -0.43 -41.17
N GLN A 828 29.43 -1.68 -41.00
CA GLN A 828 28.50 -2.05 -39.93
C GLN A 828 29.11 -1.84 -38.54
N LEU A 829 30.37 -2.22 -38.35
CA LEU A 829 31.08 -2.01 -37.07
C LEU A 829 31.41 -0.53 -36.83
N GLN A 830 31.67 0.24 -37.88
CA GLN A 830 31.92 1.68 -37.79
C GLN A 830 30.65 2.47 -37.44
N SER A 831 29.48 2.10 -37.97
CA SER A 831 28.20 2.72 -37.62
C SER A 831 27.66 2.28 -36.24
N GLY A 832 28.14 1.13 -35.75
CA GLY A 832 27.61 0.45 -34.58
C GLY A 832 26.33 -0.34 -34.90
N VAL A 833 26.28 -1.58 -34.40
CA VAL A 833 25.12 -2.48 -34.51
C VAL A 833 24.63 -2.89 -33.12
N ILE A 834 23.50 -3.59 -33.03
CA ILE A 834 22.97 -4.10 -31.77
C ILE A 834 23.26 -5.60 -31.67
N ALA A 835 23.99 -5.99 -30.64
CA ALA A 835 24.23 -7.37 -30.28
C ALA A 835 23.31 -7.80 -29.13
N ARG A 836 22.49 -8.81 -29.35
CA ARG A 836 21.65 -9.44 -28.32
C ARG A 836 22.33 -10.69 -27.82
N ILE A 837 22.94 -10.60 -26.66
CA ILE A 837 23.47 -11.78 -25.97
C ILE A 837 22.28 -12.54 -25.39
N LEU A 838 22.15 -13.84 -25.69
CA LEU A 838 21.00 -14.67 -25.32
C LEU A 838 21.01 -15.08 -23.83
N ARG A 839 21.02 -14.07 -22.94
CA ARG A 839 20.80 -14.16 -21.50
C ARG A 839 19.72 -13.16 -21.10
N PRO A 840 18.61 -13.59 -20.50
CA PRO A 840 17.54 -12.68 -20.08
C PRO A 840 18.02 -11.61 -19.09
N GLU A 841 18.06 -10.34 -19.51
CA GLU A 841 18.40 -9.24 -18.60
C GLU A 841 17.41 -9.18 -17.43
N ALA A 842 16.11 -9.36 -17.70
CA ALA A 842 15.06 -9.34 -16.68
C ALA A 842 15.29 -10.32 -15.52
N ALA A 843 15.89 -11.48 -15.78
CA ALA A 843 16.16 -12.48 -14.74
C ALA A 843 17.40 -12.14 -13.88
N MET A 844 18.22 -11.19 -14.34
CA MET A 844 19.48 -10.78 -13.70
C MET A 844 19.34 -9.44 -12.96
N GLN A 845 18.17 -8.79 -13.04
CA GLN A 845 17.90 -7.49 -12.41
C GLN A 845 17.29 -7.64 -11.00
N PRO A 846 17.62 -6.72 -10.06
CA PRO A 846 18.73 -5.78 -10.15
C PRO A 846 20.07 -6.53 -10.10
N PHE A 847 21.03 -6.13 -10.94
CA PHE A 847 22.39 -6.69 -10.88
C PHE A 847 22.98 -6.56 -9.47
N ASP A 848 23.64 -7.61 -8.98
CA ASP A 848 24.18 -7.64 -7.62
C ASP A 848 25.16 -6.48 -7.41
N ARG A 849 25.02 -5.75 -6.29
CA ARG A 849 25.67 -4.44 -6.06
C ARG A 849 27.18 -4.52 -5.82
N ASN A 850 27.79 -5.66 -6.10
CA ASN A 850 29.20 -5.90 -5.86
C ASN A 850 30.04 -5.08 -6.85
N ARG A 851 30.93 -4.24 -6.30
CA ARG A 851 31.97 -3.49 -7.03
C ARG A 851 32.90 -4.45 -7.76
N ASP A 852 32.53 -4.96 -8.93
CA ASP A 852 33.49 -5.60 -9.83
C ASP A 852 33.98 -4.64 -10.91
N VAL A 853 34.57 -3.55 -10.42
CA VAL A 853 35.20 -2.48 -11.19
C VAL A 853 36.37 -3.00 -12.06
N GLN A 854 36.79 -4.27 -11.92
CA GLN A 854 37.94 -4.86 -12.62
C GLN A 854 37.67 -6.24 -13.26
N GLY A 855 36.45 -6.76 -13.26
CA GLY A 855 36.16 -8.10 -13.79
C GLY A 855 36.87 -9.25 -13.05
N LYS A 856 37.27 -9.02 -11.79
CA LYS A 856 38.01 -9.97 -10.93
C LYS A 856 37.11 -10.76 -9.99
N ASN A 857 35.82 -10.44 -9.93
CA ASN A 857 34.86 -11.16 -9.11
C ASN A 857 34.48 -12.47 -9.80
N GLN A 858 34.77 -13.59 -9.14
CA GLN A 858 34.42 -14.93 -9.61
C GLN A 858 32.91 -15.19 -9.64
N ASP A 859 32.09 -14.25 -9.15
CA ASP A 859 30.63 -14.32 -9.17
C ASP A 859 29.98 -13.38 -10.21
N ALA A 860 30.76 -12.60 -10.99
CA ALA A 860 30.22 -11.67 -11.98
C ALA A 860 29.41 -12.36 -13.09
N VAL A 861 28.35 -11.73 -13.58
CA VAL A 861 27.45 -12.32 -14.61
C VAL A 861 28.08 -12.32 -16.01
N PHE A 862 28.96 -11.36 -16.29
CA PHE A 862 29.73 -11.23 -17.53
C PHE A 862 31.22 -11.16 -17.19
N ARG A 863 32.03 -12.08 -17.74
CA ARG A 863 33.46 -12.19 -17.41
C ARG A 863 34.35 -12.22 -18.63
N ARG A 864 35.62 -11.90 -18.40
CA ARG A 864 36.69 -12.14 -19.37
C ARG A 864 36.79 -13.63 -19.71
N ASP A 865 37.12 -13.89 -20.96
CA ASP A 865 37.25 -15.18 -21.63
C ASP A 865 35.98 -16.01 -21.77
N GLU A 866 34.85 -15.52 -21.28
CA GLU A 866 33.54 -16.14 -21.44
C GLU A 866 32.99 -15.97 -22.86
N THR A 867 32.30 -16.99 -23.36
CA THR A 867 31.70 -17.03 -24.71
C THR A 867 30.19 -17.10 -24.60
N PHE A 868 29.50 -16.26 -25.36
CA PHE A 868 28.04 -16.14 -25.31
C PHE A 868 27.44 -16.33 -26.70
N GLN A 869 26.26 -16.94 -26.75
CA GLN A 869 25.43 -16.94 -27.95
C GLN A 869 24.89 -15.53 -28.20
N VAL A 870 24.94 -15.09 -29.46
CA VAL A 870 24.57 -13.73 -29.83
C VAL A 870 23.80 -13.69 -31.16
N GLU A 871 22.83 -12.79 -31.22
CA GLU A 871 22.18 -12.38 -32.47
C GLU A 871 22.48 -10.90 -32.73
N ILE A 872 22.84 -10.55 -33.97
CA ILE A 872 23.22 -9.19 -34.36
C ILE A 872 22.14 -8.57 -35.23
N PHE A 873 21.76 -7.35 -34.90
CA PHE A 873 20.72 -6.56 -35.57
C PHE A 873 21.29 -5.20 -36.01
N THR A 874 20.80 -4.66 -37.11
CA THR A 874 21.09 -3.25 -37.46
C THR A 874 20.57 -2.31 -36.37
N ASP A 875 21.31 -1.26 -36.04
CA ASP A 875 20.73 -0.15 -35.27
C ASP A 875 19.97 0.77 -36.24
N ALA A 876 18.64 0.81 -36.12
CA ALA A 876 17.78 1.64 -36.95
C ALA A 876 17.60 3.07 -36.38
N ARG A 877 18.21 3.38 -35.23
CA ARG A 877 18.03 4.64 -34.51
C ARG A 877 19.18 5.62 -34.80
N ALA A 878 18.84 6.89 -35.02
CA ALA A 878 19.80 7.98 -35.17
C ALA A 878 20.74 8.10 -33.96
N VAL A 879 21.88 8.80 -34.04
CA VAL A 879 22.91 8.91 -32.98
C VAL A 879 22.42 9.58 -31.70
N ASP A 880 21.35 10.37 -31.76
CA ASP A 880 20.72 11.13 -30.67
C ASP A 880 19.28 10.66 -30.31
N ALA A 881 18.86 9.52 -30.86
CA ALA A 881 17.54 8.97 -30.67
C ALA A 881 17.15 8.81 -29.19
N LYS A 882 15.91 9.21 -28.90
CA LYS A 882 15.25 9.04 -27.61
C LYS A 882 14.55 7.68 -27.59
N GLY A 883 14.61 6.98 -26.45
CA GLY A 883 13.79 5.79 -26.23
C GLY A 883 12.30 6.13 -26.01
N PRO A 884 11.46 5.15 -25.66
CA PRO A 884 11.80 3.75 -25.38
C PRO A 884 12.16 2.95 -26.64
N ARG A 885 12.48 1.66 -26.46
CA ARG A 885 12.73 0.67 -27.50
C ARG A 885 14.03 0.89 -28.28
N LEU A 886 15.08 1.29 -27.56
CA LEU A 886 16.43 1.41 -28.11
C LEU A 886 17.08 0.04 -28.36
N ALA A 887 16.67 -1.00 -27.64
CA ALA A 887 17.20 -2.37 -27.74
C ALA A 887 16.48 -3.26 -28.78
N GLU A 888 15.42 -2.78 -29.44
CA GLU A 888 14.63 -3.57 -30.39
C GLU A 888 15.38 -3.91 -31.69
N GLY A 889 16.34 -3.09 -32.09
CA GLY A 889 17.06 -3.26 -33.36
C GLY A 889 16.16 -3.24 -34.59
N GLY A 890 16.78 -3.31 -35.76
CA GLY A 890 16.10 -3.45 -37.06
C GLY A 890 16.12 -4.89 -37.55
N THR A 891 16.77 -5.12 -38.69
CA THR A 891 16.85 -6.47 -39.28
C THR A 891 17.97 -7.27 -38.63
N ARG A 892 17.73 -8.57 -38.34
CA ARG A 892 18.80 -9.48 -37.91
C ARG A 892 19.74 -9.73 -39.08
N ILE A 893 21.02 -9.42 -38.90
CA ILE A 893 22.05 -9.48 -39.95
C ILE A 893 23.07 -10.59 -39.73
N ALA A 894 23.25 -11.09 -38.50
CA ALA A 894 24.14 -12.20 -38.21
C ALA A 894 23.74 -12.92 -36.93
N ARG A 895 24.25 -14.14 -36.73
CA ARG A 895 24.17 -14.90 -35.47
C ARG A 895 25.43 -15.70 -35.24
N GLY A 896 25.73 -16.03 -34.00
CA GLY A 896 26.86 -16.89 -33.66
C GLY A 896 27.29 -16.68 -32.22
N THR A 897 28.59 -16.50 -31.99
CA THR A 897 29.13 -16.29 -30.64
C THR A 897 29.96 -15.02 -30.53
N ILE A 898 29.97 -14.46 -29.32
CA ILE A 898 30.85 -13.38 -28.91
C ILE A 898 31.66 -13.85 -27.70
N ARG A 899 32.99 -13.65 -27.75
CA ARG A 899 33.89 -13.98 -26.64
C ARG A 899 34.57 -12.72 -26.12
N MET A 900 34.44 -12.44 -24.82
CA MET A 900 35.00 -11.23 -24.20
C MET A 900 36.49 -11.43 -23.88
N ARG A 901 37.43 -11.04 -24.74
CA ARG A 901 38.87 -11.31 -24.51
C ARG A 901 39.66 -10.17 -23.88
N GLY A 902 39.23 -8.92 -24.07
CA GLY A 902 39.90 -7.75 -23.52
C GLY A 902 39.48 -7.46 -22.08
N MET A 903 39.33 -6.18 -21.78
CA MET A 903 38.79 -5.69 -20.51
C MET A 903 37.29 -5.95 -20.46
N VAL A 904 36.79 -6.29 -19.27
CA VAL A 904 35.35 -6.32 -18.95
C VAL A 904 35.16 -5.46 -17.71
N PHE A 905 34.32 -4.43 -17.81
CA PHE A 905 33.99 -3.50 -16.74
C PHE A 905 32.51 -3.62 -16.42
N VAL A 906 32.19 -3.79 -15.14
CA VAL A 906 30.80 -3.88 -14.64
C VAL A 906 30.63 -2.88 -13.50
N ASP A 907 29.59 -2.04 -13.59
CA ASP A 907 29.26 -1.06 -12.57
C ASP A 907 27.74 -0.92 -12.40
N GLY A 908 27.22 -1.57 -11.36
CA GLY A 908 25.84 -1.44 -10.90
C GLY A 908 25.64 -0.43 -9.75
N GLU A 909 26.71 0.21 -9.27
CA GLU A 909 26.64 1.16 -8.14
C GLU A 909 26.54 2.60 -8.67
N ARG A 910 27.52 3.06 -9.44
CA ARG A 910 27.56 4.45 -9.90
C ARG A 910 26.39 4.79 -10.81
N VAL A 911 26.02 3.88 -11.72
CA VAL A 911 24.95 4.13 -12.69
C VAL A 911 23.59 4.33 -12.02
N ASN A 912 23.39 3.71 -10.85
CA ASN A 912 22.18 3.82 -10.03
C ASN A 912 22.33 4.81 -8.85
N GLU A 913 23.47 5.48 -8.74
CA GLU A 913 23.79 6.35 -7.62
C GLU A 913 22.75 7.46 -7.48
N GLY A 914 22.29 7.69 -6.25
CA GLY A 914 21.25 8.67 -5.95
C GLY A 914 19.83 8.25 -6.31
N GLY A 915 19.60 7.03 -6.82
CA GLY A 915 18.26 6.47 -7.02
C GLY A 915 17.59 6.03 -5.72
N THR A 916 16.31 5.65 -5.82
CA THR A 916 15.47 5.20 -4.69
C THR A 916 16.00 3.93 -4.01
N VAL A 917 16.66 3.07 -4.79
CA VAL A 917 17.27 1.80 -4.38
C VAL A 917 18.37 1.96 -3.32
N HIS A 918 19.09 3.10 -3.30
CA HIS A 918 20.07 3.42 -2.25
C HIS A 918 19.41 3.87 -0.95
N ALA A 919 18.29 4.58 -1.06
CA ALA A 919 17.53 5.10 0.07
C ALA A 919 16.91 3.96 0.90
N GLU A 920 16.32 2.96 0.23
CA GLU A 920 15.82 1.74 0.87
C GLU A 920 16.89 0.92 1.59
N ALA A 921 18.11 0.87 1.04
CA ALA A 921 19.21 0.15 1.67
C ALA A 921 19.66 0.82 2.98
N ARG A 922 19.67 2.15 3.01
CA ARG A 922 19.96 2.92 4.23
C ARG A 922 18.90 2.69 5.31
N ALA A 923 17.61 2.72 4.93
CA ALA A 923 16.52 2.40 5.85
C ALA A 923 16.62 0.97 6.41
N ARG A 924 17.00 -0.02 5.57
CA ARG A 924 17.25 -1.40 6.02
C ARG A 924 18.44 -1.49 6.99
N GLU A 925 19.49 -0.70 6.77
CA GLU A 925 20.66 -0.65 7.65
C GLU A 925 20.29 -0.11 9.04
N GLU A 926 19.47 0.96 9.11
CA GLU A 926 18.98 1.51 10.37
C GLU A 926 18.08 0.52 11.13
N VAL A 927 17.15 -0.13 10.44
CA VAL A 927 16.34 -1.22 11.03
C VAL A 927 17.23 -2.37 11.49
N GLY A 928 18.29 -2.69 10.74
CA GLY A 928 19.31 -3.67 11.11
C GLY A 928 20.02 -3.30 12.42
N LYS A 929 20.45 -2.04 12.58
CA LYS A 929 21.08 -1.53 13.81
C LYS A 929 20.14 -1.63 15.01
N ILE A 930 18.86 -1.28 14.86
CA ILE A 930 17.85 -1.44 15.92
C ILE A 930 17.68 -2.93 16.28
N ARG A 931 17.55 -3.80 15.27
CA ARG A 931 17.44 -5.26 15.50
C ARG A 931 18.64 -5.81 16.26
N GLU A 932 19.86 -5.42 15.89
CA GLU A 932 21.06 -5.87 16.59
C GLU A 932 21.16 -5.30 18.02
N ALA A 933 20.78 -4.03 18.23
CA ALA A 933 20.72 -3.45 19.57
C ALA A 933 19.70 -4.16 20.48
N VAL A 934 18.50 -4.46 19.95
CA VAL A 934 17.46 -5.23 20.66
C VAL A 934 17.93 -6.65 20.95
N LYS A 935 18.54 -7.34 19.97
CA LYS A 935 19.11 -8.69 20.17
C LYS A 935 20.20 -8.68 21.25
N ALA A 936 21.09 -7.70 21.24
CA ALA A 936 22.15 -7.57 22.24
C ALA A 936 21.58 -7.32 23.65
N ALA A 937 20.55 -6.48 23.77
CA ALA A 937 19.86 -6.26 25.05
C ALA A 937 19.16 -7.53 25.55
N LEU A 938 18.43 -8.24 24.68
CA LEU A 938 17.77 -9.51 25.02
C LEU A 938 18.77 -10.61 25.39
N ALA A 939 19.95 -10.65 24.75
CA ALA A 939 21.00 -11.62 25.05
C ALA A 939 21.60 -11.42 26.46
N LYS A 940 21.67 -10.18 26.97
CA LYS A 940 22.18 -9.89 28.32
C LYS A 940 21.28 -10.42 29.44
N VAL A 941 20.03 -10.76 29.14
CA VAL A 941 19.06 -11.29 30.11
C VAL A 941 18.72 -12.76 29.83
N LYS A 942 19.34 -13.39 28.80
CA LYS A 942 19.30 -14.85 28.67
C LYS A 942 20.18 -15.45 29.75
N VAL A 943 19.54 -15.99 30.79
CA VAL A 943 20.17 -16.85 31.80
C VAL A 943 20.36 -18.25 31.24
#